data_AF-A0A8H3GP87-F1
#
_entry.id   AF-A0A8H3GP87-F1
#
_cell.length_a   1.000
_cell.length_b   1.000
_cell.length_c   1.000
_cell.angle_alpha   90.00
_cell.angle_beta   90.00
_cell.angle_gamma   90.00
#
_symmetry.space_group_name_H-M   'P 1'
#
loop_
_entity.id
_entity.type
_entity.pdbx_description
1 polymer ?
#
loop_
_entity_poly.entity_id
_entity_poly.type
_entity_poly.pdbx_seq_one_letter_code
_entity_poly.pdbx_strand_id
1 'polypeptide(L)'
;MANPPHGGVLKDLHIRDAPLQKQLLEESEKLPDLVLTERQLCDLELILNGGFSPLEGFLNEEDYKSVVDTLRLKSGALFPMPVNFDVSKEDIERLVIKPGTRLALRDPRDDNALAILTVEDIYTPNKVVEAEKVFGADDPAHPAVSYLRNKVKEFYVGGKVQAIQPPTYFDYVALRYTPTELRTHFKKLAWRKVVAFQTRNPMHRAHRELTVRAARQRQANVLIHPVVGLTKPGDVDHYTRVRVYQALMPKYPNGMATLALLPLAMRMGGPREAVWHAIIRKNFGATHFIVGRDHAGPGKNSKGVDFYGPYDAQELVSKYKDELNIEMVPFQQMTYLPSSDEYMPVDEVPKGTQTLDISGTELRKRLRTGAAIPDWFSYEAVVKTLRESYPPRTQQGFVLFLTGHHNSGRSSIARALQVTLNQQGGRSVSLLLGETVRAELSSGKRSNTSHEHKPTRNKTELGFTPEDRHKNIQRIAFVAAELSRAGAAVIAAPIAPYNHSRKAARDHVVNTAGAGGNFFLVHVATPLEHCEATDRQGVFKRARAGEIKGFTGVDDPYEEPTDADIVVDTTTQTIPEIVHNIADYVHDFEVTSELALETARLCLIDTIGCGLEGLRFKECSRLLGPIVEGTVVPNGTKVPGTNYQLDPIRGAFNIGTMIRWLDFNDCWLAAEWGHPSDNLGAILAVADHLARQGQPLTVKDVLVGMVKAHEIQGQLALLNSFNRVGLDHVVLVKVASTAVVSKLLGLSREQTIDAVSQAWVDGQSLRTYRHAPNTGSRKSWAAGDACSRAVNLALLVKKGEMGLPSVLTAKTWGFYDVLFKGKQFEFQQKYGSYIMENILFKISYPAEFHAQTAVEAAHTIHKKLKELGKTSDDIKSVRIRTQEAAIRIIDKQGPLDNFADRDHAINYMVAFPLIYGRLTTEDYTDKAAADPRIDELRAKIFCVEDKRFSAEYHAPDKRSIGNALLVTLNDGTVLDEVEVEYPVGHKRRRAEGTPLLVAKFKRHIAPHFDEAHQSQILKAVSDPAALSKMSVDKFTDLFVKA
;
A
#
# COMPACT_ATOMS: atom_id res chain seq x y z
N MET A 1 53.78 7.46 35.40
CA MET A 1 53.73 8.48 34.33
C MET A 1 53.11 7.83 33.11
N ALA A 2 52.24 8.55 32.41
CA ALA A 2 51.71 8.15 31.11
C ALA A 2 52.83 8.12 30.04
N ASN A 3 52.57 7.48 28.90
CA ASN A 3 53.51 7.38 27.77
C ASN A 3 54.01 8.78 27.32
N PRO A 4 55.32 9.03 27.09
CA PRO A 4 55.79 10.32 26.58
C PRO A 4 55.06 10.74 25.28
N PRO A 5 54.80 12.04 25.07
CA PRO A 5 54.24 12.54 23.82
C PRO A 5 55.11 12.18 22.62
N HIS A 6 54.50 12.07 21.44
CA HIS A 6 55.22 11.83 20.21
C HIS A 6 56.05 13.07 19.82
N GLY A 7 57.31 12.85 19.45
CA GLY A 7 58.30 13.93 19.33
C GLY A 7 58.84 14.48 20.67
N GLY A 8 58.50 13.86 21.81
CA GLY A 8 59.05 14.16 23.14
C GLY A 8 58.38 15.32 23.88
N VAL A 9 57.75 16.25 23.17
CA VAL A 9 57.07 17.42 23.74
C VAL A 9 55.59 17.40 23.36
N LEU A 10 54.71 17.58 24.35
CA LEU A 10 53.28 17.78 24.09
C LEU A 10 53.08 19.22 23.59
N LYS A 11 52.59 19.35 22.35
CA LYS A 11 52.27 20.63 21.73
C LYS A 11 50.90 21.14 22.18
N ASP A 12 50.71 21.32 23.49
CA ASP A 12 49.51 21.96 24.04
C ASP A 12 49.63 23.48 23.86
N LEU A 13 49.09 23.98 22.74
CA LEU A 13 49.23 25.37 22.33
C LEU A 13 48.36 26.30 23.16
N HIS A 14 47.26 25.81 23.75
CA HIS A 14 46.48 26.56 24.72
C HIS A 14 47.32 26.89 25.96
N ILE A 15 48.10 25.93 26.46
CA ILE A 15 49.03 26.20 27.58
C ILE A 15 50.19 27.10 27.14
N ARG A 16 50.75 26.87 25.95
CA ARG A 16 51.85 27.70 25.39
C ARG A 16 51.45 29.17 25.26
N ASP A 17 50.25 29.42 24.74
CA ASP A 17 49.79 30.76 24.34
C ASP A 17 48.85 31.40 25.37
N ALA A 18 48.50 30.73 26.48
CA ALA A 18 47.68 31.30 27.55
C ALA A 18 48.13 32.70 28.02
N PRO A 19 49.44 33.01 28.15
CA PRO A 19 49.88 34.37 28.50
C PRO A 19 49.57 35.45 27.44
N LEU A 20 49.43 35.04 26.16
CA LEU A 20 49.18 35.93 25.02
C LEU A 20 47.71 35.97 24.60
N GLN A 21 46.83 35.19 25.24
CA GLN A 21 45.47 34.94 24.79
C GLN A 21 44.65 36.22 24.53
N LYS A 22 44.67 37.18 25.46
CA LYS A 22 43.98 38.47 25.30
C LYS A 22 44.51 39.27 24.10
N GLN A 23 45.83 39.32 23.93
CA GLN A 23 46.47 40.02 22.82
C GLN A 23 46.10 39.37 21.47
N LEU A 24 46.13 38.04 21.40
CA LEU A 24 45.77 37.30 20.18
C LEU A 24 44.29 37.47 19.84
N LEU A 25 43.40 37.53 20.84
CA LEU A 25 41.98 37.81 20.62
C LEU A 25 41.78 39.22 20.03
N GLU A 26 42.36 40.25 20.64
CA GLU A 26 42.29 41.63 20.14
C GLU A 26 42.94 41.81 18.75
N GLU A 27 44.00 41.04 18.47
CA GLU A 27 44.63 41.00 17.14
C GLU A 27 43.70 40.37 16.11
N SER A 28 43.04 39.25 16.45
CA SER A 28 42.17 38.50 15.53
C SER A 28 40.99 39.32 14.99
N GLU A 29 40.52 40.33 15.73
CA GLU A 29 39.46 41.25 15.29
C GLU A 29 39.89 42.15 14.12
N LYS A 30 41.19 42.31 13.91
CA LYS A 30 41.78 43.20 12.89
C LYS A 30 42.37 42.44 11.70
N LEU A 31 42.52 41.13 11.82
CA LEU A 31 43.12 40.29 10.78
C LEU A 31 42.08 39.87 9.73
N PRO A 32 42.51 39.59 8.49
CA PRO A 32 41.69 38.82 7.57
C PRO A 32 41.36 37.46 8.17
N ASP A 33 40.10 37.04 8.07
CA ASP A 33 39.58 35.85 8.72
C ASP A 33 38.98 34.86 7.73
N LEU A 34 39.06 33.57 8.10
CA LEU A 34 38.45 32.47 7.37
C LEU A 34 37.66 31.60 8.33
N VAL A 35 36.43 31.29 7.93
CA VAL A 35 35.58 30.32 8.61
C VAL A 35 36.01 28.92 8.21
N LEU A 36 36.33 28.10 9.20
CA LEU A 36 36.80 26.73 9.00
C LEU A 36 35.69 25.82 8.48
N THR A 37 36.07 24.79 7.72
CA THR A 37 35.20 23.63 7.50
C THR A 37 35.14 22.75 8.76
N GLU A 38 34.13 21.90 8.89
CA GLU A 38 34.00 20.97 10.03
C GLU A 38 35.23 20.03 10.17
N ARG A 39 35.84 19.61 9.05
CA ARG A 39 37.07 18.80 9.07
C ARG A 39 38.25 19.61 9.60
N GLN A 40 38.44 20.83 9.10
CA GLN A 40 39.52 21.72 9.54
C GLN A 40 39.35 22.11 11.01
N LEU A 41 38.12 22.25 11.49
CA LEU A 41 37.83 22.49 12.91
C LEU A 41 38.31 21.33 13.80
N CYS A 42 37.98 20.08 13.43
CA CYS A 42 38.44 18.89 14.14
C CYS A 42 39.98 18.79 14.15
N ASP A 43 40.60 19.08 13.00
CA ASP A 43 42.05 19.05 12.85
C ASP A 43 42.71 20.14 13.69
N LEU A 44 42.20 21.38 13.62
CA LEU A 44 42.69 22.51 14.39
C LEU A 44 42.58 22.20 15.89
N GLU A 45 41.47 21.66 16.38
CA GLU A 45 41.31 21.30 17.79
C GLU A 45 42.41 20.35 18.27
N LEU A 46 42.74 19.31 17.48
CA LEU A 46 43.80 18.35 17.81
C LEU A 46 45.22 18.90 17.61
N ILE A 47 45.40 19.93 16.78
CA ILE A 47 46.65 20.70 16.74
C ILE A 47 46.77 21.54 18.02
N LEU A 48 45.75 22.32 18.37
CA LEU A 48 45.79 23.27 19.48
C LEU A 48 45.93 22.59 20.84
N ASN A 49 45.27 21.44 21.05
CA ASN A 49 45.36 20.70 22.32
C ASN A 49 46.54 19.71 22.39
N GLY A 50 47.35 19.59 21.33
CA GLY A 50 48.50 18.70 21.27
C GLY A 50 48.21 17.24 20.93
N GLY A 51 46.97 16.89 20.56
CA GLY A 51 46.59 15.57 20.05
C GLY A 51 47.42 15.11 18.85
N PHE A 52 47.88 16.05 18.01
CA PHE A 52 48.75 15.81 16.85
C PHE A 52 50.24 16.08 17.08
N SER A 53 50.70 16.21 18.32
CA SER A 53 52.14 16.37 18.61
C SER A 53 53.00 15.37 17.81
N PRO A 54 54.10 15.80 17.16
CA PRO A 54 54.77 17.10 17.32
C PRO A 54 54.23 18.26 16.46
N LEU A 55 53.12 18.08 15.73
CA LEU A 55 52.55 19.10 14.87
C LEU A 55 52.06 20.32 15.69
N GLU A 56 52.31 21.53 15.19
CA GLU A 56 51.92 22.81 15.83
C GLU A 56 51.31 23.81 14.82
N GLY A 57 50.79 23.30 13.70
CA GLY A 57 50.28 24.06 12.57
C GLY A 57 49.73 23.15 11.47
N PHE A 58 49.23 23.73 10.38
CA PHE A 58 48.89 22.96 9.17
C PHE A 58 50.16 22.76 8.32
N LEU A 59 50.24 21.63 7.62
CA LEU A 59 51.46 21.24 6.91
C LEU A 59 51.82 22.22 5.77
N ASN A 60 53.04 22.73 5.80
CA ASN A 60 53.68 23.37 4.65
C ASN A 60 54.02 22.34 3.57
N GLU A 61 54.42 22.80 2.39
CA GLU A 61 54.59 21.97 1.20
C GLU A 61 55.64 20.87 1.43
N GLU A 62 56.72 21.18 2.14
CA GLU A 62 57.79 20.23 2.40
C GLU A 62 57.34 19.11 3.37
N ASP A 63 56.68 19.47 4.47
CA ASP A 63 56.11 18.49 5.40
C ASP A 63 55.02 17.67 4.72
N TYR A 64 54.14 18.29 3.93
CA TYR A 64 53.08 17.60 3.17
C TYR A 64 53.66 16.58 2.20
N LYS A 65 54.61 16.97 1.33
CA LYS A 65 55.26 16.06 0.37
C LYS A 65 55.93 14.89 1.11
N SER A 66 56.67 15.20 2.18
CA SER A 66 57.33 14.18 3.00
C SER A 66 56.34 13.20 3.64
N VAL A 67 55.19 13.68 4.15
CA VAL A 67 54.14 12.84 4.74
C VAL A 67 53.50 11.94 3.68
N VAL A 68 53.16 12.50 2.52
CA VAL A 68 52.57 11.75 1.40
C VAL A 68 53.52 10.64 0.94
N ASP A 69 54.82 10.93 0.81
CA ASP A 69 55.79 9.99 0.25
C ASP A 69 56.35 8.99 1.26
N THR A 70 56.59 9.42 2.50
CA THR A 70 57.41 8.66 3.47
C THR A 70 56.76 8.43 4.82
N LEU A 71 55.54 8.94 5.04
CA LEU A 71 54.83 8.92 6.33
C LEU A 71 55.57 9.70 7.43
N ARG A 72 56.42 10.66 7.08
CA ARG A 72 57.21 11.47 8.03
C ARG A 72 57.07 12.95 7.74
N LEU A 73 57.15 13.76 8.79
CA LEU A 73 57.45 15.18 8.66
C LEU A 73 58.90 15.36 8.14
N LYS A 74 59.22 16.53 7.60
CA LYS A 74 60.58 16.89 7.17
C LYS A 74 61.62 16.74 8.29
N SER A 75 61.19 16.93 9.54
CA SER A 75 62.01 16.69 10.74
C SER A 75 62.43 15.22 10.96
N GLY A 76 61.87 14.28 10.18
CA GLY A 76 62.06 12.84 10.32
C GLY A 76 61.05 12.16 11.25
N ALA A 77 60.27 12.94 12.02
CA ALA A 77 59.26 12.40 12.91
C ALA A 77 58.14 11.69 12.14
N LEU A 78 57.81 10.46 12.54
CA LEU A 78 56.72 9.68 11.95
C LEU A 78 55.38 10.42 12.09
N PHE A 79 54.71 10.69 10.98
CA PHE A 79 53.38 11.28 10.91
C PHE A 79 52.72 10.86 9.58
N PRO A 80 51.77 9.91 9.59
CA PRO A 80 51.39 9.20 8.37
C PRO A 80 50.23 9.85 7.59
N MET A 81 49.56 10.88 8.14
CA MET A 81 48.34 11.45 7.59
C MET A 81 48.53 12.94 7.28
N PRO A 82 48.21 13.43 6.06
CA PRO A 82 48.27 14.85 5.76
C PRO A 82 47.17 15.64 6.49
N VAL A 83 47.56 16.73 7.15
CA VAL A 83 46.66 17.64 7.89
C VAL A 83 46.86 19.05 7.34
N ASN A 84 46.03 19.41 6.37
CA ASN A 84 46.21 20.60 5.54
C ASN A 84 45.06 21.60 5.74
N PHE A 85 45.35 22.88 5.53
CA PHE A 85 44.34 23.94 5.48
C PHE A 85 44.11 24.34 4.03
N ASP A 86 42.94 23.99 3.50
CA ASP A 86 42.58 24.22 2.09
C ASP A 86 41.75 25.48 1.89
N VAL A 87 42.10 26.26 0.86
CA VAL A 87 41.47 27.54 0.49
C VAL A 87 41.24 27.63 -1.02
N SER A 88 40.25 28.43 -1.44
CA SER A 88 40.01 28.65 -2.88
C SER A 88 40.90 29.77 -3.43
N LYS A 89 40.98 29.84 -4.76
CA LYS A 89 41.68 30.94 -5.44
C LYS A 89 41.06 32.29 -5.06
N GLU A 90 39.74 32.34 -5.00
CA GLU A 90 38.98 33.55 -4.64
C GLU A 90 39.27 33.98 -3.20
N ASP A 91 39.44 33.04 -2.26
CA ASP A 91 39.83 33.37 -0.88
C ASP A 91 41.25 33.96 -0.82
N ILE A 92 42.20 33.39 -1.57
CA ILE A 92 43.58 33.90 -1.66
C ILE A 92 43.59 35.34 -2.20
N GLU A 93 42.87 35.60 -3.28
CA GLU A 93 42.80 36.92 -3.91
C GLU A 93 42.07 37.94 -3.02
N ARG A 94 40.91 37.56 -2.47
CA ARG A 94 40.06 38.43 -1.63
C ARG A 94 40.74 38.83 -0.33
N LEU A 95 41.43 37.89 0.31
CA LEU A 95 42.09 38.10 1.61
C LEU A 95 43.58 38.44 1.49
N VAL A 96 44.10 38.51 0.27
CA VAL A 96 45.51 38.82 -0.04
C VAL A 96 46.45 37.88 0.74
N ILE A 97 46.18 36.58 0.65
CA ILE A 97 46.95 35.56 1.36
C ILE A 97 48.32 35.38 0.66
N LYS A 98 49.40 35.55 1.42
CA LYS A 98 50.80 35.37 0.98
C LYS A 98 51.67 34.91 2.16
N PRO A 99 52.88 34.38 1.92
CA PRO A 99 53.83 34.10 3.01
C PRO A 99 54.01 35.31 3.94
N GLY A 100 53.92 35.06 5.25
CA GLY A 100 53.93 36.07 6.31
C GLY A 100 52.55 36.66 6.67
N THR A 101 51.50 36.43 5.87
CA THR A 101 50.13 36.84 6.23
C THR A 101 49.68 36.11 7.50
N ARG A 102 49.02 36.84 8.41
CA ARG A 102 48.39 36.29 9.61
C ARG A 102 46.88 36.25 9.39
N LEU A 103 46.29 35.07 9.58
CA LEU A 103 44.88 34.80 9.34
C LEU A 103 44.19 34.38 10.64
N ALA A 104 43.06 35.01 10.97
CA ALA A 104 42.20 34.54 12.05
C ALA A 104 41.36 33.34 11.56
N LEU A 105 41.39 32.23 12.30
CA LEU A 105 40.63 31.03 12.00
C LEU A 105 39.37 30.99 12.87
N ARG A 106 38.20 31.05 12.25
CA ARG A 106 36.91 31.12 12.94
C ARG A 106 36.14 29.82 12.94
N ASP A 107 35.41 29.60 14.03
CA ASP A 107 34.49 28.48 14.18
C ASP A 107 33.22 28.68 13.31
N PRO A 108 32.84 27.72 12.46
CA PRO A 108 31.64 27.83 11.63
C PRO A 108 30.31 27.80 12.40
N ARG A 109 30.33 27.54 13.71
CA ARG A 109 29.13 27.33 14.52
C ARG A 109 28.72 28.57 15.32
N ASP A 110 29.70 29.37 15.75
CA ASP A 110 29.50 30.53 16.63
C ASP A 110 30.37 31.76 16.26
N ASP A 111 31.07 31.72 15.12
CA ASP A 111 31.96 32.77 14.59
C ASP A 111 33.15 33.17 15.50
N ASN A 112 33.39 32.42 16.58
CA ASN A 112 34.50 32.71 17.49
C ASN A 112 35.86 32.52 16.82
N ALA A 113 36.80 33.41 17.10
CA ALA A 113 38.19 33.26 16.66
C ALA A 113 38.91 32.23 17.53
N LEU A 114 39.33 31.10 16.93
CA LEU A 114 39.94 29.98 17.64
C LEU A 114 41.46 30.07 17.68
N ALA A 115 42.06 30.52 16.58
CA ALA A 115 43.51 30.59 16.42
C ALA A 115 43.92 31.64 15.38
N ILE A 116 45.21 32.01 15.40
CA ILE A 116 45.84 32.78 14.32
C ILE A 116 46.85 31.88 13.59
N LEU A 117 46.67 31.69 12.29
CA LEU A 117 47.62 31.02 11.40
C LEU A 117 48.60 32.05 10.83
N THR A 118 49.90 31.80 10.96
CA THR A 118 50.92 32.56 10.23
C THR A 118 51.34 31.76 9.01
N VAL A 119 51.02 32.27 7.81
CA VAL A 119 51.25 31.59 6.54
C VAL A 119 52.74 31.47 6.23
N GLU A 120 53.21 30.25 5.99
CA GLU A 120 54.57 29.95 5.55
C GLU A 120 54.63 29.82 4.03
N ASP A 121 53.70 29.06 3.44
CA ASP A 121 53.59 28.86 2.01
C ASP A 121 52.15 28.63 1.55
N ILE A 122 51.95 28.70 0.23
CA ILE A 122 50.70 28.43 -0.47
C ILE A 122 51.06 27.59 -1.69
N TYR A 123 50.47 26.42 -1.82
CA TYR A 123 50.84 25.47 -2.87
C TYR A 123 49.64 24.69 -3.41
N THR A 124 49.76 24.22 -4.64
CA THR A 124 48.73 23.40 -5.30
C THR A 124 49.10 21.92 -5.16
N PRO A 125 48.37 21.13 -4.34
CA PRO A 125 48.64 19.71 -4.19
C PRO A 125 48.24 18.92 -5.44
N ASN A 126 49.01 17.88 -5.77
CA ASN A 126 48.54 16.86 -6.71
C ASN A 126 47.60 15.89 -5.99
N LYS A 127 46.29 16.14 -6.10
CA LYS A 127 45.24 15.35 -5.44
C LYS A 127 45.17 13.89 -5.92
N VAL A 128 45.62 13.58 -7.14
CA VAL A 128 45.72 12.19 -7.62
C VAL A 128 46.78 11.44 -6.82
N VAL A 129 47.97 12.04 -6.70
CA VAL A 129 49.10 11.45 -5.97
C VAL A 129 48.77 11.32 -4.48
N GLU A 130 48.10 12.30 -3.90
CA GLU A 130 47.61 12.20 -2.51
C GLU A 130 46.64 11.03 -2.37
N ALA A 131 45.66 10.90 -3.28
CA ALA A 131 44.69 9.82 -3.25
C ALA A 131 45.35 8.42 -3.32
N GLU A 132 46.25 8.24 -4.28
CA GLU A 132 46.93 6.96 -4.49
C GLU A 132 47.89 6.61 -3.34
N LYS A 133 48.75 7.55 -2.93
CA LYS A 133 49.79 7.26 -1.93
C LYS A 133 49.25 7.21 -0.51
N VAL A 134 48.23 8.01 -0.18
CA VAL A 134 47.68 8.10 1.17
C VAL A 134 46.49 7.16 1.38
N PHE A 135 45.59 7.05 0.40
CA PHE A 135 44.35 6.26 0.49
C PHE A 135 44.35 4.99 -0.37
N GLY A 136 45.48 4.67 -1.01
CA GLY A 136 45.72 3.43 -1.75
C GLY A 136 45.21 3.43 -3.19
N ALA A 137 44.25 4.30 -3.54
CA ALA A 137 43.71 4.40 -4.90
C ALA A 137 43.02 5.75 -5.14
N ASP A 138 43.02 6.24 -6.38
CA ASP A 138 42.15 7.33 -6.83
C ASP A 138 40.76 6.83 -7.22
N ASP A 139 40.06 6.20 -6.27
CA ASP A 139 38.68 5.70 -6.44
C ASP A 139 37.69 6.53 -5.61
N PRO A 140 36.68 7.18 -6.23
CA PRO A 140 35.69 7.98 -5.51
C PRO A 140 34.80 7.18 -4.54
N ALA A 141 34.79 5.84 -4.60
CA ALA A 141 34.16 4.99 -3.59
C ALA A 141 34.88 5.09 -2.22
N HIS A 142 36.15 5.51 -2.18
CA HIS A 142 36.85 5.77 -0.93
C HIS A 142 36.36 7.12 -0.34
N PRO A 143 35.85 7.16 0.91
CA PRO A 143 35.27 8.38 1.49
C PRO A 143 36.21 9.58 1.51
N ALA A 144 37.50 9.40 1.86
CA ALA A 144 38.47 10.49 1.79
C ALA A 144 38.79 10.96 0.37
N VAL A 145 38.79 10.08 -0.64
CA VAL A 145 39.04 10.46 -2.04
C VAL A 145 37.86 11.26 -2.58
N SER A 146 36.63 10.81 -2.32
CA SER A 146 35.43 11.61 -2.62
C SER A 146 35.49 12.99 -1.97
N TYR A 147 35.88 13.07 -0.69
CA TYR A 147 36.02 14.36 -0.01
C TYR A 147 37.12 15.23 -0.64
N LEU A 148 38.28 14.64 -0.95
CA LEU A 148 39.43 15.32 -1.58
C LEU A 148 39.06 15.89 -2.95
N ARG A 149 38.24 15.18 -3.73
CA ARG A 149 37.80 15.60 -5.06
C ARG A 149 36.67 16.62 -5.03
N ASN A 150 35.69 16.42 -4.15
CA ASN A 150 34.41 17.12 -4.22
C ASN A 150 34.25 18.23 -3.18
N LYS A 151 35.10 18.29 -2.15
CA LYS A 151 34.98 19.25 -1.02
C LYS A 151 36.24 20.07 -0.80
N VAL A 152 37.42 19.45 -0.85
CA VAL A 152 38.70 20.14 -0.65
C VAL A 152 38.93 21.16 -1.77
N LYS A 153 39.37 22.37 -1.41
CA LYS A 153 39.67 23.46 -2.34
C LYS A 153 40.97 23.25 -3.11
N GLU A 154 41.32 24.20 -3.98
CA GLU A 154 42.41 24.05 -4.94
C GLU A 154 43.80 24.16 -4.30
N PHE A 155 43.97 25.02 -3.29
CA PHE A 155 45.27 25.32 -2.68
C PHE A 155 45.33 24.84 -1.24
N TYR A 156 46.51 24.45 -0.79
CA TYR A 156 46.85 24.27 0.62
C TYR A 156 47.71 25.43 1.11
N VAL A 157 47.48 25.83 2.36
CA VAL A 157 48.22 26.88 3.05
C VAL A 157 48.90 26.27 4.27
N GLY A 158 50.23 26.24 4.26
CA GLY A 158 51.03 25.80 5.39
C GLY A 158 51.30 26.90 6.38
N GLY A 159 51.40 26.56 7.66
CA GLY A 159 51.79 27.55 8.66
C GLY A 159 51.55 27.13 10.11
N LYS A 160 52.28 27.77 11.01
CA LYS A 160 52.12 27.59 12.47
C LYS A 160 50.91 28.34 12.99
N VAL A 161 50.28 27.76 14.00
CA VAL A 161 49.11 28.37 14.66
C VAL A 161 49.42 28.85 16.07
N GLN A 162 48.76 29.93 16.48
CA GLN A 162 48.71 30.41 17.86
C GLN A 162 47.29 30.29 18.40
N ALA A 163 47.14 29.69 19.57
CA ALA A 163 45.85 29.38 20.16
C ALA A 163 45.23 30.63 20.84
N ILE A 164 43.96 30.90 20.54
CA ILE A 164 43.16 31.91 21.25
C ILE A 164 42.26 31.20 22.26
N GLN A 165 41.42 30.28 21.79
CA GLN A 165 40.46 29.56 22.61
C GLN A 165 40.06 28.22 21.98
N PRO A 166 39.65 27.23 22.78
CA PRO A 166 39.18 25.96 22.25
C PRO A 166 37.80 26.12 21.57
N PRO A 167 37.43 25.21 20.65
CA PRO A 167 36.06 25.16 20.13
C PRO A 167 35.04 24.94 21.24
N THR A 168 33.91 25.65 21.18
CA THR A 168 32.83 25.47 22.15
C THR A 168 32.04 24.19 21.85
N TYR A 169 31.76 23.38 22.86
CA TYR A 169 30.86 22.23 22.76
C TYR A 169 29.81 22.29 23.85
N PHE A 170 28.56 21.96 23.49
CA PHE A 170 27.44 21.86 24.44
C PHE A 170 27.10 20.41 24.79
N ASP A 171 27.62 19.46 24.01
CA ASP A 171 27.37 18.04 24.18
C ASP A 171 28.49 17.35 24.95
N TYR A 172 28.11 16.60 25.99
CA TYR A 172 28.99 15.68 26.71
C TYR A 172 30.32 16.29 27.19
N VAL A 173 30.31 17.57 27.62
CA VAL A 173 31.53 18.31 28.01
C VAL A 173 32.39 17.55 29.03
N ALA A 174 31.77 16.85 29.99
CA ALA A 174 32.47 16.04 31.00
C ALA A 174 33.18 14.79 30.45
N LEU A 175 32.89 14.39 29.21
CA LEU A 175 33.51 13.27 28.52
C LEU A 175 34.52 13.72 27.46
N ARG A 176 34.62 15.02 27.16
CA ARG A 176 35.64 15.57 26.24
C ARG A 176 36.87 15.92 27.05
N TYR A 177 37.99 15.28 26.74
CA TYR A 177 39.26 15.50 27.43
C TYR A 177 40.29 15.99 26.43
N THR A 178 41.09 16.98 26.81
CA THR A 178 42.38 17.25 26.17
C THR A 178 43.41 16.18 26.55
N PRO A 179 44.51 16.05 25.79
CA PRO A 179 45.64 15.20 26.19
C PRO A 179 46.15 15.49 27.60
N THR A 180 46.25 16.77 27.98
CA THR A 180 46.71 17.20 29.30
C THR A 180 45.76 16.76 30.42
N GLU A 181 44.45 16.96 30.23
CA GLU A 181 43.44 16.55 31.21
C GLU A 181 43.39 15.04 31.37
N LEU A 182 43.44 14.28 30.27
CA LEU A 182 43.36 12.81 30.33
C LEU A 182 44.59 12.20 30.99
N ARG A 183 45.79 12.72 30.70
CA ARG A 183 47.03 12.36 31.40
C ARG A 183 46.94 12.64 32.90
N THR A 184 46.36 13.78 33.26
CA THR A 184 46.13 14.15 34.66
C THR A 184 45.11 13.22 35.33
N HIS A 185 44.05 12.84 34.61
CA HIS A 185 43.03 11.90 35.06
C HIS A 185 43.64 10.51 35.34
N PHE A 186 44.47 9.98 34.43
CA PHE A 186 45.18 8.72 34.67
C PHE A 186 46.11 8.80 35.89
N LYS A 187 46.79 9.93 36.09
CA LYS A 187 47.62 10.15 37.28
C LYS A 187 46.77 10.14 38.57
N LYS A 188 45.60 10.79 38.58
CA LYS A 188 44.67 10.81 39.72
C LYS A 188 44.15 9.42 40.08
N LEU A 189 43.87 8.58 39.07
CA LEU A 189 43.45 7.19 39.27
C LEU A 189 44.62 6.22 39.53
N ALA A 190 45.85 6.72 39.61
CA ALA A 190 47.09 5.93 39.71
C ALA A 190 47.27 4.90 38.56
N TRP A 191 46.68 5.15 37.40
CA TRP A 191 46.81 4.29 36.23
C TRP A 191 48.20 4.44 35.59
N ARG A 192 48.90 3.31 35.43
CA ARG A 192 50.24 3.25 34.83
C ARG A 192 50.22 2.69 33.41
N LYS A 193 49.45 1.63 33.19
CA LYS A 193 49.20 1.04 31.88
C LYS A 193 47.75 1.28 31.49
N VAL A 194 47.56 1.83 30.30
CA VAL A 194 46.26 2.13 29.71
C VAL A 194 46.25 1.61 28.28
N VAL A 195 45.25 0.79 27.96
CA VAL A 195 44.94 0.26 26.63
C VAL A 195 43.82 1.09 26.04
N ALA A 196 44.11 1.79 24.94
CA ALA A 196 43.11 2.58 24.24
C ALA A 196 42.39 1.77 23.15
N PHE A 197 41.07 1.92 23.11
CA PHE A 197 40.20 1.33 22.10
C PHE A 197 39.60 2.42 21.20
N GLN A 198 39.95 2.37 19.92
CA GLN A 198 39.36 3.19 18.86
C GLN A 198 38.01 2.60 18.46
N THR A 199 36.99 3.44 18.34
CA THR A 199 35.77 3.05 17.63
C THR A 199 35.02 4.25 17.04
N ARG A 200 34.37 4.00 15.90
CA ARG A 200 33.36 4.87 15.28
C ARG A 200 31.97 4.21 15.26
N ASN A 201 31.86 2.98 15.78
CA ASN A 201 30.64 2.18 15.77
C ASN A 201 30.10 1.94 17.19
N PRO A 202 28.81 1.66 17.35
CA PRO A 202 28.24 1.14 18.59
C PRO A 202 29.04 -0.06 19.11
N MET A 203 29.30 -0.09 20.42
CA MET A 203 29.98 -1.23 21.06
C MET A 203 28.97 -2.26 21.56
N HIS A 204 29.18 -3.50 21.13
CA HIS A 204 28.43 -4.70 21.54
C HIS A 204 29.24 -5.60 22.48
N ARG A 205 28.71 -6.77 22.85
CA ARG A 205 29.37 -7.68 23.82
C ARG A 205 30.77 -8.11 23.38
N ALA A 206 30.93 -8.48 22.10
CA ALA A 206 32.23 -8.83 21.53
C ALA A 206 33.29 -7.74 21.76
N HIS A 207 32.93 -6.47 21.63
CA HIS A 207 33.84 -5.34 21.86
C HIS A 207 34.18 -5.16 23.34
N ARG A 208 33.22 -5.40 24.24
CA ARG A 208 33.48 -5.39 25.69
C ARG A 208 34.41 -6.52 26.09
N GLU A 209 34.18 -7.74 25.61
CA GLU A 209 35.06 -8.86 25.95
C GLU A 209 36.47 -8.67 25.38
N LEU A 210 36.57 -8.13 24.17
CA LEU A 210 37.82 -7.74 23.54
C LEU A 210 38.62 -6.78 24.43
N THR A 211 38.02 -5.68 24.90
CA THR A 211 38.73 -4.66 25.69
C THR A 211 39.09 -5.18 27.08
N VAL A 212 38.20 -5.97 27.72
CA VAL A 212 38.49 -6.62 29.02
C VAL A 212 39.61 -7.64 28.89
N ARG A 213 39.64 -8.43 27.81
CA ARG A 213 40.72 -9.39 27.53
C ARG A 213 42.06 -8.67 27.33
N ALA A 214 42.08 -7.61 26.52
CA ALA A 214 43.28 -6.80 26.31
C ALA A 214 43.80 -6.19 27.61
N ALA A 215 42.91 -5.67 28.45
CA ALA A 215 43.23 -5.14 29.77
C ALA A 215 43.86 -6.20 30.69
N ARG A 216 43.26 -7.39 30.77
CA ARG A 216 43.77 -8.49 31.60
C ARG A 216 45.13 -9.01 31.13
N GLN A 217 45.28 -9.27 29.83
CA GLN A 217 46.53 -9.77 29.25
C GLN A 217 47.70 -8.78 29.43
N ARG A 218 47.44 -7.48 29.35
CA ARG A 218 48.46 -6.43 29.49
C ARG A 218 48.58 -5.86 30.90
N GLN A 219 47.75 -6.35 31.84
CA GLN A 219 47.61 -5.82 33.20
C GLN A 219 47.44 -4.30 33.20
N ALA A 220 46.47 -3.83 32.41
CA ALA A 220 46.23 -2.44 32.10
C ALA A 220 44.77 -2.06 32.36
N ASN A 221 44.51 -0.76 32.50
CA ASN A 221 43.15 -0.22 32.47
C ASN A 221 42.72 0.11 31.04
N VAL A 222 41.41 0.31 30.85
CA VAL A 222 40.82 0.55 29.54
C VAL A 222 40.47 2.01 29.34
N LEU A 223 40.91 2.58 28.22
CA LEU A 223 40.39 3.83 27.70
C LEU A 223 39.49 3.52 26.50
N ILE A 224 38.18 3.69 26.67
CA ILE A 224 37.23 3.69 25.56
C ILE A 224 37.29 5.09 24.94
N HIS A 225 37.88 5.18 23.74
CA HIS A 225 38.21 6.47 23.13
C HIS A 225 37.49 6.67 21.78
N PRO A 226 36.15 6.73 21.75
CA PRO A 226 35.41 6.83 20.51
C PRO A 226 35.61 8.16 19.80
N VAL A 227 35.52 8.13 18.48
CA VAL A 227 35.55 9.35 17.65
C VAL A 227 34.17 10.01 17.62
N VAL A 228 34.11 11.31 17.86
CA VAL A 228 32.87 12.12 17.81
C VAL A 228 32.94 13.30 16.83
N GLY A 229 34.07 13.49 16.15
CA GLY A 229 34.14 14.30 14.93
C GLY A 229 33.61 13.53 13.72
N LEU A 230 34.12 13.87 12.53
CA LEU A 230 33.71 13.22 11.28
C LEU A 230 34.12 11.74 11.23
N THR A 231 33.17 10.85 10.91
CA THR A 231 33.40 9.40 10.72
C THR A 231 33.04 8.98 9.28
N LYS A 232 32.80 7.68 9.04
CA LYS A 232 32.39 7.22 7.71
C LYS A 232 30.96 7.69 7.42
N PRO A 233 30.67 8.22 6.22
CA PRO A 233 29.29 8.54 5.82
C PRO A 233 28.35 7.34 5.99
N GLY A 234 27.20 7.57 6.61
CA GLY A 234 26.21 6.53 6.91
C GLY A 234 26.43 5.78 8.24
N ASP A 235 27.46 6.12 9.00
CA ASP A 235 27.61 5.62 10.38
C ASP A 235 26.50 6.14 11.30
N VAL A 236 26.38 5.49 12.47
CA VAL A 236 25.49 5.95 13.52
C VAL A 236 25.94 7.32 14.03
N ASP A 237 25.00 8.25 14.24
CA ASP A 237 25.31 9.58 14.75
C ASP A 237 26.03 9.51 16.11
N HIS A 238 26.89 10.50 16.39
CA HIS A 238 27.72 10.41 17.58
C HIS A 238 26.92 10.53 18.87
N TYR A 239 25.78 11.23 18.90
CA TYR A 239 24.94 11.30 20.09
C TYR A 239 24.42 9.93 20.49
N THR A 240 23.90 9.17 19.53
CA THR A 240 23.46 7.79 19.74
C THR A 240 24.62 6.89 20.16
N ARG A 241 25.78 7.01 19.50
CA ARG A 241 26.97 6.21 19.88
C ARG A 241 27.43 6.52 21.29
N VAL A 242 27.47 7.78 21.70
CA VAL A 242 27.87 8.18 23.06
C VAL A 242 26.90 7.61 24.09
N ARG A 243 25.58 7.71 23.88
CA ARG A 243 24.59 7.05 24.75
C ARG A 243 24.80 5.54 24.83
N VAL A 244 25.15 4.88 23.71
CA VAL A 244 25.50 3.45 23.69
C VAL A 244 26.74 3.17 24.53
N TYR A 245 27.80 3.97 24.41
CA TYR A 245 29.01 3.77 25.22
C TYR A 245 28.72 3.95 26.71
N GLN A 246 27.95 4.99 27.07
CA GLN A 246 27.51 5.22 28.45
C GLN A 246 26.67 4.05 28.99
N ALA A 247 25.73 3.52 28.19
CA ALA A 247 24.93 2.35 28.56
C ALA A 247 25.78 1.07 28.72
N LEU A 248 26.93 1.01 28.05
CA LEU A 248 27.87 -0.11 28.14
C LEU A 248 28.81 0.01 29.35
N MET A 249 29.16 1.22 29.82
CA MET A 249 30.14 1.43 30.89
C MET A 249 29.85 0.60 32.17
N PRO A 250 28.60 0.47 32.67
CA PRO A 250 28.30 -0.37 33.83
C PRO A 250 28.58 -1.87 33.64
N LYS A 251 28.87 -2.33 32.43
CA LYS A 251 29.22 -3.73 32.13
C LYS A 251 30.73 -4.01 32.27
N TYR A 252 31.54 -2.99 32.51
CA TYR A 252 32.94 -3.16 32.90
C TYR A 252 33.04 -3.35 34.42
N PRO A 253 34.04 -4.10 34.91
CA PRO A 253 34.38 -4.10 36.33
C PRO A 253 34.60 -2.66 36.84
N ASN A 254 34.11 -2.37 38.04
CA ASN A 254 34.21 -1.03 38.63
C ASN A 254 35.66 -0.53 38.65
N GLY A 255 35.87 0.68 38.13
CA GLY A 255 37.19 1.32 38.08
C GLY A 255 38.15 0.80 37.00
N MET A 256 37.74 -0.17 36.15
CA MET A 256 38.61 -0.71 35.09
C MET A 256 38.68 0.17 33.83
N ALA A 257 37.61 0.90 33.52
CA ALA A 257 37.46 1.59 32.23
C ALA A 257 37.02 3.05 32.39
N THR A 258 37.56 3.92 31.53
CA THR A 258 37.17 5.34 31.39
C THR A 258 36.72 5.60 29.95
N LEU A 259 35.68 6.41 29.79
CA LEU A 259 35.17 6.89 28.51
C LEU A 259 35.66 8.33 28.28
N ALA A 260 36.34 8.56 27.16
CA ALA A 260 36.74 9.90 26.71
C ALA A 260 36.43 10.06 25.22
N LEU A 261 35.89 11.20 24.80
CA LEU A 261 35.50 11.46 23.42
C LEU A 261 36.64 12.12 22.66
N LEU A 262 36.92 11.64 21.45
CA LEU A 262 37.96 12.16 20.58
C LEU A 262 37.35 12.98 19.43
N PRO A 263 37.63 14.29 19.30
CA PRO A 263 37.14 15.16 18.21
C PRO A 263 37.95 14.96 16.92
N LEU A 264 38.21 13.71 16.54
CA LEU A 264 38.97 13.39 15.33
C LEU A 264 38.06 13.41 14.10
N ALA A 265 38.52 14.00 13.00
CA ALA A 265 37.96 13.74 11.68
C ALA A 265 38.70 12.56 11.03
N MET A 266 38.06 11.39 10.99
CA MET A 266 38.63 10.20 10.37
C MET A 266 38.71 10.36 8.85
N ARG A 267 39.74 9.75 8.24
CA ARG A 267 39.92 9.71 6.77
C ARG A 267 39.50 8.37 6.18
N MET A 268 39.27 7.37 7.02
CA MET A 268 39.13 5.98 6.60
C MET A 268 40.37 5.48 5.82
N GLY A 269 41.56 5.98 6.16
CA GLY A 269 42.83 5.69 5.51
C GLY A 269 43.53 4.42 6.00
N GLY A 270 42.76 3.45 6.51
CA GLY A 270 43.22 2.09 6.83
C GLY A 270 44.57 2.05 7.58
N PRO A 271 45.62 1.44 7.00
CA PRO A 271 46.92 1.31 7.66
C PRO A 271 47.58 2.62 8.09
N ARG A 272 47.59 3.65 7.24
CA ARG A 272 48.18 4.96 7.59
C ARG A 272 47.43 5.59 8.75
N GLU A 273 46.11 5.47 8.76
CA GLU A 273 45.27 5.98 9.84
C GLU A 273 45.42 5.16 11.14
N ALA A 274 45.76 3.87 11.08
CA ALA A 274 46.07 3.08 12.27
C ALA A 274 47.35 3.57 12.98
N VAL A 275 48.41 3.88 12.21
CA VAL A 275 49.63 4.51 12.72
C VAL A 275 49.31 5.89 13.29
N TRP A 276 48.46 6.67 12.62
CA TRP A 276 48.03 7.99 13.11
C TRP A 276 47.28 7.89 14.43
N HIS A 277 46.34 6.95 14.55
CA HIS A 277 45.61 6.69 15.79
C HIS A 277 46.55 6.28 16.94
N ALA A 278 47.60 5.52 16.67
CA ALA A 278 48.60 5.16 17.67
C ALA A 278 49.33 6.40 18.20
N ILE A 279 49.76 7.31 17.30
CA ILE A 279 50.38 8.60 17.66
C ILE A 279 49.42 9.44 18.51
N ILE A 280 48.16 9.59 18.08
CA ILE A 280 47.16 10.35 18.81
C ILE A 280 46.97 9.75 20.21
N ARG A 281 46.77 8.43 20.33
CA ARG A 281 46.54 7.80 21.64
C ARG A 281 47.74 7.86 22.56
N LYS A 282 48.95 7.79 22.01
CA LYS A 282 50.19 8.09 22.73
C LYS A 282 50.19 9.52 23.26
N ASN A 283 49.83 10.51 22.44
CA ASN A 283 49.73 11.91 22.87
C ASN A 283 48.72 12.11 24.00
N PHE A 284 47.61 11.37 23.97
CA PHE A 284 46.61 11.32 25.06
C PHE A 284 47.05 10.48 26.29
N GLY A 285 48.23 9.89 26.27
CA GLY A 285 48.84 9.19 27.41
C GLY A 285 48.63 7.68 27.46
N ALA A 286 48.00 7.08 26.45
CA ALA A 286 47.86 5.63 26.37
C ALA A 286 49.21 4.94 26.14
N THR A 287 49.40 3.82 26.81
CA THR A 287 50.62 2.99 26.71
C THR A 287 50.47 1.85 25.71
N HIS A 288 49.22 1.45 25.44
CA HIS A 288 48.87 0.39 24.53
C HIS A 288 47.73 0.85 23.63
N PHE A 289 47.65 0.32 22.41
CA PHE A 289 46.59 0.64 21.46
C PHE A 289 46.10 -0.62 20.76
N ILE A 290 44.79 -0.83 20.77
CA ILE A 290 44.17 -1.97 20.08
C ILE A 290 44.08 -1.67 18.59
N VAL A 291 44.58 -2.60 17.77
CA VAL A 291 44.42 -2.59 16.32
C VAL A 291 43.73 -3.88 15.91
N GLY A 292 42.49 -3.76 15.42
CA GLY A 292 41.65 -4.89 15.03
C GLY A 292 41.79 -5.28 13.57
N ARG A 293 40.87 -6.13 13.10
CA ARG A 293 40.68 -6.45 11.67
C ARG A 293 40.11 -5.23 10.94
N ASP A 294 40.62 -4.94 9.73
CA ASP A 294 40.17 -3.85 8.85
C ASP A 294 40.12 -2.48 9.57
N HIS A 295 41.14 -2.21 10.39
CA HIS A 295 41.18 -1.04 11.26
C HIS A 295 41.17 0.25 10.44
N ALA A 296 40.17 1.11 10.70
CA ALA A 296 39.93 2.34 9.93
C ALA A 296 39.72 2.12 8.42
N GLY A 297 39.30 0.93 8.01
CA GLY A 297 38.98 0.62 6.61
C GLY A 297 37.61 1.13 6.16
N PRO A 298 37.47 1.58 4.90
CA PRO A 298 36.20 1.98 4.32
C PRO A 298 35.43 0.80 3.71
N GLY A 299 36.00 -0.40 3.66
CA GLY A 299 35.42 -1.59 3.03
C GLY A 299 35.84 -1.71 1.56
N LYS A 300 34.87 -1.85 0.66
CA LYS A 300 35.10 -2.20 -0.74
C LYS A 300 35.08 -1.01 -1.69
N ASN A 301 35.87 -1.11 -2.75
CA ASN A 301 35.99 -0.16 -3.85
C ASN A 301 34.88 -0.34 -4.91
N SER A 302 34.91 0.49 -5.96
CA SER A 302 33.92 0.48 -7.06
C SER A 302 33.83 -0.85 -7.82
N LYS A 303 34.87 -1.69 -7.73
CA LYS A 303 34.95 -3.04 -8.34
C LYS A 303 34.61 -4.17 -7.36
N GLY A 304 34.19 -3.85 -6.14
CA GLY A 304 33.82 -4.84 -5.12
C GLY A 304 35.00 -5.51 -4.39
N VAL A 305 36.21 -4.96 -4.52
CA VAL A 305 37.43 -5.43 -3.85
C VAL A 305 37.70 -4.59 -2.60
N ASP A 306 38.18 -5.18 -1.51
CA ASP A 306 38.51 -4.44 -0.29
C ASP A 306 39.65 -3.43 -0.56
N PHE A 307 39.53 -2.21 -0.04
CA PHE A 307 40.54 -1.16 -0.20
C PHE A 307 41.87 -1.50 0.50
N TYR A 308 41.78 -2.19 1.62
CA TYR A 308 42.92 -2.67 2.40
C TYR A 308 42.66 -4.11 2.81
N GLY A 309 43.71 -4.91 2.92
CA GLY A 309 43.62 -6.24 3.49
C GLY A 309 43.22 -6.20 4.97
N PRO A 310 42.67 -7.31 5.49
CA PRO A 310 42.11 -7.36 6.84
C PRO A 310 43.12 -7.08 7.96
N TYR A 311 44.43 -7.21 7.72
CA TYR A 311 45.49 -7.05 8.73
C TYR A 311 46.59 -6.06 8.34
N ASP A 312 46.51 -5.41 7.17
CA ASP A 312 47.50 -4.45 6.68
C ASP A 312 47.79 -3.33 7.70
N ALA A 313 46.78 -2.93 8.47
CA ALA A 313 46.93 -1.97 9.55
C ALA A 313 47.80 -2.48 10.70
N GLN A 314 47.67 -3.75 11.08
CA GLN A 314 48.51 -4.36 12.11
C GLN A 314 49.94 -4.50 11.62
N GLU A 315 50.14 -4.86 10.35
CA GLU A 315 51.46 -4.96 9.72
C GLU A 315 52.17 -3.60 9.73
N LEU A 316 51.49 -2.53 9.30
CA LEU A 316 52.11 -1.21 9.24
C LEU A 316 52.40 -0.63 10.63
N VAL A 317 51.50 -0.82 11.61
CA VAL A 317 51.76 -0.40 13.00
C VAL A 317 52.93 -1.19 13.59
N SER A 318 53.03 -2.49 13.30
CA SER A 318 54.15 -3.33 13.75
C SER A 318 55.48 -2.88 13.14
N LYS A 319 55.48 -2.50 11.86
CA LYS A 319 56.67 -1.96 11.16
C LYS A 319 57.27 -0.74 11.87
N TYR A 320 56.44 0.10 12.49
CA TYR A 320 56.86 1.33 13.16
C TYR A 320 56.82 1.24 14.69
N LYS A 321 56.73 0.04 15.27
CA LYS A 321 56.59 -0.18 16.71
C LYS A 321 57.62 0.59 17.55
N ASP A 322 58.89 0.53 17.16
CA ASP A 322 60.01 1.11 17.92
C ASP A 322 60.00 2.63 17.88
N GLU A 323 59.54 3.24 16.79
CA GLU A 323 59.40 4.69 16.67
C GLU A 323 58.15 5.20 17.37
N LEU A 324 57.04 4.46 17.24
CA LEU A 324 55.76 4.77 17.85
C LEU A 324 55.86 4.79 19.37
N ASN A 325 56.63 3.91 20.00
CA ASN A 325 56.73 3.79 21.46
C ASN A 325 55.35 3.68 22.15
N ILE A 326 54.41 2.99 21.52
CA ILE A 326 53.13 2.59 22.08
C ILE A 326 52.90 1.12 21.70
N GLU A 327 52.58 0.27 22.66
CA GLU A 327 52.48 -1.17 22.42
C GLU A 327 51.17 -1.49 21.70
N MET A 328 51.27 -2.00 20.47
CA MET A 328 50.09 -2.51 19.77
C MET A 328 49.58 -3.78 20.47
N VAL A 329 48.27 -3.82 20.71
CA VAL A 329 47.56 -5.05 21.08
C VAL A 329 46.82 -5.51 19.83
N PRO A 330 47.40 -6.47 19.05
CA PRO A 330 46.72 -7.01 17.88
C PRO A 330 45.49 -7.77 18.34
N PHE A 331 44.43 -7.71 17.54
CA PHE A 331 43.21 -8.43 17.86
C PHE A 331 42.56 -9.07 16.64
N GLN A 332 42.21 -10.34 16.80
CA GLN A 332 41.49 -11.16 15.85
C GLN A 332 39.98 -11.04 16.09
N GLN A 333 39.15 -11.21 15.07
CA GLN A 333 37.69 -11.11 15.23
C GLN A 333 37.20 -12.02 16.37
N MET A 334 36.40 -11.49 17.31
CA MET A 334 35.70 -12.33 18.29
C MET A 334 34.48 -12.97 17.66
N THR A 335 34.22 -14.21 18.04
CA THR A 335 32.96 -14.88 17.77
C THR A 335 32.35 -15.44 19.05
N TYR A 336 31.03 -15.66 19.04
CA TYR A 336 30.29 -16.22 20.16
C TYR A 336 30.18 -17.74 20.02
N LEU A 337 30.43 -18.48 21.09
CA LEU A 337 30.34 -19.94 21.17
C LEU A 337 29.07 -20.34 21.91
N PRO A 338 28.01 -20.81 21.23
CA PRO A 338 26.72 -21.10 21.88
C PRO A 338 26.79 -22.19 22.94
N SER A 339 27.69 -23.17 22.76
CA SER A 339 27.87 -24.32 23.65
C SER A 339 28.44 -23.96 25.02
N SER A 340 29.20 -22.87 25.11
CA SER A 340 29.86 -22.43 26.35
C SER A 340 29.40 -21.07 26.85
N ASP A 341 28.58 -20.34 26.06
CA ASP A 341 28.17 -18.95 26.36
C ASP A 341 29.37 -18.00 26.55
N GLU A 342 30.42 -18.18 25.73
CA GLU A 342 31.67 -17.42 25.80
C GLU A 342 32.02 -16.79 24.44
N TYR A 343 32.94 -15.82 24.47
CA TYR A 343 33.51 -15.22 23.27
C TYR A 343 34.98 -15.54 23.16
N MET A 344 35.40 -15.92 21.96
CA MET A 344 36.78 -16.29 21.69
C MET A 344 37.27 -15.74 20.34
N PRO A 345 38.56 -15.38 20.22
CA PRO A 345 39.18 -15.07 18.95
C PRO A 345 39.02 -16.24 17.98
N VAL A 346 38.66 -15.94 16.73
CA VAL A 346 38.35 -16.96 15.71
C VAL A 346 39.50 -17.95 15.50
N ASP A 347 40.75 -17.53 15.65
CA ASP A 347 41.96 -18.35 15.51
C ASP A 347 42.20 -19.30 16.69
N GLU A 348 41.60 -19.04 17.84
CA GLU A 348 41.66 -19.89 19.03
C GLU A 348 40.51 -20.92 19.07
N VAL A 349 39.49 -20.79 18.20
CA VAL A 349 38.32 -21.68 18.17
C VAL A 349 38.69 -23.09 17.70
N PRO A 350 38.44 -24.14 18.52
CA PRO A 350 38.69 -25.51 18.10
C PRO A 350 37.92 -25.85 16.83
N LYS A 351 38.59 -26.49 15.87
CA LYS A 351 37.97 -26.87 14.59
C LYS A 351 36.70 -27.70 14.82
N GLY A 352 35.61 -27.31 14.15
CA GLY A 352 34.30 -27.96 14.28
C GLY A 352 33.39 -27.39 15.37
N THR A 353 33.89 -26.46 16.20
CA THR A 353 33.05 -25.77 17.20
C THR A 353 32.07 -24.83 16.51
N GLN A 354 30.80 -24.85 16.92
CA GLN A 354 29.79 -23.94 16.40
C GLN A 354 30.06 -22.51 16.86
N THR A 355 30.00 -21.57 15.93
CA THR A 355 30.18 -20.13 16.18
C THR A 355 28.97 -19.35 15.68
N LEU A 356 28.53 -18.32 16.39
CA LEU A 356 27.54 -17.37 15.92
C LEU A 356 28.12 -15.96 15.84
N ASP A 357 27.67 -15.21 14.83
CA ASP A 357 27.97 -13.79 14.65
C ASP A 357 26.79 -13.09 13.98
N ILE A 358 26.67 -11.78 14.18
CA ILE A 358 25.70 -10.93 13.50
C ILE A 358 26.44 -9.83 12.76
N SER A 359 26.38 -9.87 11.43
CA SER A 359 26.96 -8.82 10.60
C SER A 359 26.26 -7.48 10.82
N GLY A 360 26.96 -6.37 10.56
CA GLY A 360 26.36 -5.03 10.62
C GLY A 360 25.16 -4.84 9.67
N THR A 361 25.08 -5.59 8.57
CA THR A 361 23.92 -5.60 7.67
C THR A 361 22.72 -6.30 8.31
N GLU A 362 22.95 -7.44 8.96
CA GLU A 362 21.89 -8.16 9.69
C GLU A 362 21.42 -7.38 10.92
N LEU A 363 22.33 -6.73 11.67
CA LEU A 363 21.95 -5.83 12.76
C LEU A 363 21.04 -4.70 12.29
N ARG A 364 21.41 -4.01 11.21
CA ARG A 364 20.58 -2.95 10.61
C ARG A 364 19.22 -3.48 10.15
N LYS A 365 19.17 -4.69 9.59
CA LYS A 365 17.91 -5.36 9.23
C LYS A 365 17.04 -5.62 10.46
N ARG A 366 17.61 -6.11 11.56
CA ARG A 366 16.87 -6.37 12.83
C ARG A 366 16.39 -5.09 13.50
N LEU A 367 17.19 -4.02 13.48
CA LEU A 367 16.76 -2.70 13.93
C LEU A 367 15.57 -2.20 13.08
N ARG A 368 15.70 -2.24 11.75
CA ARG A 368 14.67 -1.79 10.80
C ARG A 368 13.37 -2.59 10.87
N THR A 369 13.44 -3.91 11.06
CA THR A 369 12.27 -4.80 11.09
C THR A 369 11.63 -4.91 12.46
N GLY A 370 12.33 -4.50 13.52
CA GLY A 370 11.89 -4.75 14.90
C GLY A 370 12.23 -6.17 15.40
N ALA A 371 12.85 -7.03 14.59
CA ALA A 371 13.22 -8.38 14.99
C ALA A 371 14.18 -8.38 16.19
N ALA A 372 14.04 -9.37 17.08
CA ALA A 372 14.85 -9.48 18.29
C ALA A 372 16.35 -9.50 17.97
N ILE A 373 17.12 -8.71 18.72
CA ILE A 373 18.58 -8.76 18.70
C ILE A 373 18.97 -9.64 19.89
N PRO A 374 19.66 -10.76 19.70
CA PRO A 374 19.93 -11.69 20.78
C PRO A 374 20.77 -11.05 21.88
N ASP A 375 20.49 -11.41 23.13
CA ASP A 375 21.22 -10.88 24.26
C ASP A 375 22.69 -11.27 24.23
N TRP A 376 23.05 -12.43 23.67
CA TRP A 376 24.44 -12.81 23.42
C TRP A 376 25.10 -11.95 22.34
N PHE A 377 24.39 -11.17 21.53
CA PHE A 377 25.06 -10.25 20.61
C PHE A 377 25.34 -8.91 21.28
N SER A 378 24.32 -8.31 21.90
CA SER A 378 24.40 -6.99 22.49
C SER A 378 23.57 -6.91 23.76
N TYR A 379 24.02 -6.10 24.73
CA TYR A 379 23.26 -5.87 25.96
C TYR A 379 21.93 -5.16 25.67
N GLU A 380 20.89 -5.50 26.43
CA GLU A 380 19.55 -4.93 26.30
C GLU A 380 19.55 -3.40 26.33
N ALA A 381 20.25 -2.78 27.29
CA ALA A 381 20.35 -1.33 27.39
C ALA A 381 20.96 -0.68 26.13
N VAL A 382 21.96 -1.33 25.53
CA VAL A 382 22.56 -0.88 24.26
C VAL A 382 21.58 -1.03 23.10
N VAL A 383 20.88 -2.16 23.02
CA VAL A 383 19.87 -2.41 21.99
C VAL A 383 18.73 -1.39 22.09
N LYS A 384 18.28 -1.08 23.31
CA LYS A 384 17.24 -0.06 23.57
C LYS A 384 17.67 1.30 23.03
N THR A 385 18.85 1.78 23.40
CA THR A 385 19.39 3.05 22.89
C THR A 385 19.50 3.08 21.37
N LEU A 386 19.91 1.96 20.75
CA LEU A 386 19.96 1.86 19.29
C LEU A 386 18.57 1.91 18.65
N ARG A 387 17.54 1.31 19.26
CA ARG A 387 16.17 1.33 18.74
C ARG A 387 15.48 2.68 18.90
N GLU A 388 15.85 3.47 19.90
CA GLU A 388 15.34 4.84 20.07
C GLU A 388 15.76 5.74 18.90
N SER A 389 16.99 5.59 18.41
CA SER A 389 17.50 6.36 17.26
C SER A 389 17.23 5.71 15.90
N TYR A 390 17.12 4.38 15.86
CA TYR A 390 16.79 3.59 14.67
C TYR A 390 15.52 2.77 14.91
N PRO A 391 14.36 3.43 14.99
CA PRO A 391 13.09 2.76 15.24
C PRO A 391 12.74 1.80 14.09
N PRO A 392 11.92 0.77 14.34
CA PRO A 392 11.42 -0.11 13.30
C PRO A 392 10.57 0.66 12.28
N ARG A 393 10.44 0.13 11.04
CA ARG A 393 9.68 0.75 9.94
C ARG A 393 8.25 1.14 10.31
N THR A 394 7.63 0.40 11.22
CA THR A 394 6.29 0.67 11.75
C THR A 394 6.20 1.99 12.55
N GLN A 395 7.33 2.52 13.01
CA GLN A 395 7.43 3.78 13.77
C GLN A 395 8.22 4.87 13.01
N GLN A 396 8.90 4.55 11.91
CA GLN A 396 9.62 5.52 11.08
C GLN A 396 8.67 6.41 10.29
N GLY A 397 8.97 7.71 10.16
CA GLY A 397 8.27 8.60 9.23
C GLY A 397 8.50 8.23 7.75
N PHE A 398 7.65 8.75 6.89
CA PHE A 398 7.83 8.66 5.43
C PHE A 398 7.19 9.84 4.71
N VAL A 399 7.61 10.05 3.46
CA VAL A 399 7.04 11.05 2.54
C VAL A 399 6.43 10.33 1.33
N LEU A 400 5.13 10.49 1.12
CA LEU A 400 4.44 10.18 -0.13
C LEU A 400 4.38 11.46 -0.96
N PHE A 401 5.18 11.51 -2.02
CA PHE A 401 5.32 12.68 -2.87
C PHE A 401 4.58 12.44 -4.19
N LEU A 402 3.39 13.00 -4.31
CA LEU A 402 2.56 12.91 -5.51
C LEU A 402 2.96 14.00 -6.51
N THR A 403 3.06 13.65 -7.79
CA THR A 403 3.29 14.57 -8.91
C THR A 403 2.32 14.24 -10.05
N GLY A 404 1.92 15.25 -10.82
CA GLY A 404 1.02 15.10 -11.97
C GLY A 404 0.53 16.45 -12.45
N HIS A 405 -0.12 16.48 -13.62
CA HIS A 405 -0.72 17.68 -14.20
C HIS A 405 -1.69 18.39 -13.24
N HIS A 406 -1.96 19.68 -13.48
CA HIS A 406 -3.08 20.34 -12.82
C HIS A 406 -4.37 19.54 -13.05
N ASN A 407 -5.25 19.48 -12.05
CA ASN A 407 -6.48 18.67 -12.11
C ASN A 407 -6.33 17.14 -12.37
N SER A 408 -5.13 16.56 -12.27
CA SER A 408 -4.92 15.10 -12.42
C SER A 408 -5.54 14.20 -11.34
N GLY A 409 -6.28 14.75 -10.37
CA GLY A 409 -6.79 13.98 -9.22
C GLY A 409 -5.78 13.73 -8.09
N ARG A 410 -4.51 14.16 -8.22
CA ARG A 410 -3.48 14.03 -7.15
C ARG A 410 -3.92 14.59 -5.79
N SER A 411 -4.64 15.72 -5.76
CA SER A 411 -5.14 16.31 -4.53
C SER A 411 -6.21 15.44 -3.86
N SER A 412 -7.05 14.78 -4.65
CA SER A 412 -8.08 13.87 -4.17
C SER A 412 -7.46 12.59 -3.61
N ILE A 413 -6.47 12.02 -4.32
CA ILE A 413 -5.67 10.89 -3.83
C ILE A 413 -5.00 11.25 -2.50
N ALA A 414 -4.38 12.43 -2.42
CA ALA A 414 -3.68 12.87 -1.22
C ALA A 414 -4.61 13.00 0.00
N ARG A 415 -5.83 13.53 -0.18
CA ARG A 415 -6.84 13.62 0.90
C ARG A 415 -7.35 12.23 1.32
N ALA A 416 -7.60 11.34 0.38
CA ALA A 416 -8.03 9.97 0.70
C ALA A 416 -6.95 9.18 1.44
N LEU A 417 -5.68 9.31 1.03
CA LEU A 417 -4.54 8.76 1.74
C LEU A 417 -4.42 9.33 3.16
N GLN A 418 -4.65 10.64 3.34
CA GLN A 418 -4.63 11.26 4.67
C GLN A 418 -5.67 10.63 5.60
N VAL A 419 -6.92 10.47 5.14
CA VAL A 419 -7.99 9.83 5.92
C VAL A 419 -7.62 8.38 6.25
N THR A 420 -7.11 7.63 5.27
CA THR A 420 -6.72 6.22 5.44
C THR A 420 -5.61 6.05 6.48
N LEU A 421 -4.57 6.89 6.41
CA LEU A 421 -3.45 6.83 7.36
C LEU A 421 -3.87 7.30 8.77
N ASN A 422 -4.76 8.29 8.87
CA ASN A 422 -5.34 8.70 10.15
C ASN A 422 -6.20 7.57 10.75
N GLN A 423 -6.98 6.85 9.95
CA GLN A 423 -7.76 5.69 10.42
C GLN A 423 -6.88 4.53 10.88
N GLN A 424 -5.72 4.32 10.25
CA GLN A 424 -4.73 3.34 10.72
C GLN A 424 -4.18 3.69 12.11
N GLY A 425 -4.06 4.98 12.44
CA GLY A 425 -3.70 5.47 13.77
C GLY A 425 -2.24 5.31 14.18
N GLY A 426 -1.35 4.90 13.27
CA GLY A 426 0.04 4.58 13.62
C GLY A 426 0.98 5.79 13.83
N ARG A 427 0.59 6.99 13.38
CA ARG A 427 1.40 8.23 13.44
C ARG A 427 0.55 9.44 13.04
N SER A 428 1.06 10.64 13.31
CA SER A 428 0.48 11.88 12.78
C SER A 428 0.66 11.97 11.26
N VAL A 429 -0.35 12.55 10.58
CA VAL A 429 -0.34 12.71 9.13
C VAL A 429 -0.37 14.19 8.77
N SER A 430 0.63 14.65 8.03
CA SER A 430 0.72 16.02 7.52
C SER A 430 0.45 16.06 6.02
N LEU A 431 -0.54 16.84 5.61
CA LEU A 431 -0.95 16.97 4.21
C LEU A 431 -0.47 18.32 3.64
N LEU A 432 0.43 18.28 2.67
CA LEU A 432 1.03 19.42 1.97
C LEU A 432 0.49 19.49 0.54
N LEU A 433 -0.74 20.00 0.38
CA LEU A 433 -1.32 20.24 -0.95
C LEU A 433 -0.65 21.45 -1.62
N GLY A 434 -0.56 21.43 -2.96
CA GLY A 434 0.08 22.51 -3.72
C GLY A 434 -0.46 23.92 -3.41
N GLU A 435 -1.77 24.06 -3.20
CA GLU A 435 -2.40 25.34 -2.84
C GLU A 435 -2.07 25.77 -1.41
N THR A 436 -2.15 24.84 -0.44
CA THR A 436 -1.78 25.09 0.96
C THR A 436 -0.32 25.52 1.07
N VAL A 437 0.59 24.83 0.39
CA VAL A 437 2.01 25.19 0.36
C VAL A 437 2.20 26.59 -0.23
N ARG A 438 1.48 26.94 -1.31
CA ARG A 438 1.62 28.28 -1.90
C ARG A 438 1.10 29.38 -0.97
N ALA A 439 0.01 29.14 -0.26
CA ALA A 439 -0.54 30.07 0.71
C ALA A 439 0.39 30.26 1.93
N GLU A 440 0.87 29.17 2.52
CA GLU A 440 1.57 29.19 3.81
C GLU A 440 3.09 29.39 3.69
N LEU A 441 3.70 28.84 2.64
CA LEU A 441 5.16 28.76 2.51
C LEU A 441 5.72 29.56 1.33
N SER A 442 4.86 30.09 0.45
CA SER A 442 5.29 30.79 -0.78
C SER A 442 4.56 32.11 -1.06
N SER A 443 3.72 32.59 -0.13
CA SER A 443 3.10 33.90 -0.20
C SER A 443 3.96 34.92 0.55
N GLY A 444 4.20 36.09 -0.06
CA GLY A 444 4.94 37.17 0.61
C GLY A 444 3.99 37.99 1.47
N LYS A 445 4.11 37.94 2.80
CA LYS A 445 3.56 38.98 3.67
C LYS A 445 4.60 40.08 3.86
N ARG A 446 4.25 41.34 3.55
CA ARG A 446 5.07 42.51 3.88
C ARG A 446 5.23 42.61 5.40
N SER A 447 6.46 42.80 5.87
CA SER A 447 6.72 43.32 7.21
C SER A 447 6.18 44.76 7.28
N ASN A 448 5.43 45.06 8.34
CA ASN A 448 4.98 46.42 8.63
C ASN A 448 6.17 47.26 9.11
N THR A 449 6.84 47.94 8.19
CA THR A 449 7.68 49.11 8.51
C THR A 449 7.59 50.14 7.38
N SER A 450 7.36 51.39 7.78
CA SER A 450 7.28 52.66 7.03
C SER A 450 6.02 52.96 6.20
N HIS A 451 5.40 54.08 6.59
CA HIS A 451 4.33 54.82 5.91
C HIS A 451 4.73 55.25 4.50
N GLU A 452 3.98 54.83 3.47
CA GLU A 452 3.40 55.70 2.43
C GLU A 452 2.70 54.90 1.30
N HIS A 453 1.44 55.28 1.06
CA HIS A 453 0.66 55.29 -0.19
C HIS A 453 0.52 54.06 -1.12
N LYS A 454 -0.78 53.66 -1.24
CA LYS A 454 -1.52 52.88 -2.27
C LYS A 454 -1.48 51.33 -2.23
N PRO A 455 -2.65 50.66 -2.16
CA PRO A 455 -2.75 49.21 -2.21
C PRO A 455 -2.67 48.71 -3.66
N THR A 456 -1.56 48.08 -4.03
CA THR A 456 -1.46 47.26 -5.24
C THR A 456 -1.61 45.78 -4.87
N ARG A 457 -2.36 45.03 -5.69
CA ARG A 457 -2.74 43.62 -5.48
C ARG A 457 -1.53 42.71 -5.15
N ASN A 458 -1.74 41.82 -4.17
CA ASN A 458 -0.91 40.66 -3.74
C ASN A 458 0.15 40.20 -4.77
N LYS A 459 1.43 40.44 -4.49
CA LYS A 459 2.56 39.77 -5.16
C LYS A 459 3.01 38.59 -4.29
N THR A 460 2.89 37.36 -4.78
CA THR A 460 3.50 36.17 -4.15
C THR A 460 5.03 36.29 -4.21
N GLU A 461 5.75 35.77 -3.21
CA GLU A 461 7.23 35.83 -3.17
C GLU A 461 7.85 34.99 -4.31
N LEU A 462 7.21 33.86 -4.64
CA LEU A 462 7.57 33.00 -5.77
C LEU A 462 6.51 33.08 -6.87
N GLY A 463 6.96 33.19 -8.12
CA GLY A 463 6.14 33.13 -9.33
C GLY A 463 5.98 31.69 -9.84
N PHE A 464 6.09 31.55 -11.17
CA PHE A 464 5.94 30.29 -11.90
C PHE A 464 7.10 30.04 -12.88
N THR A 465 8.23 30.76 -12.75
CA THR A 465 9.44 30.46 -13.54
C THR A 465 10.01 29.09 -13.12
N PRO A 466 10.85 28.47 -13.95
CA PRO A 466 11.51 27.21 -13.60
C PRO A 466 12.24 27.28 -12.25
N GLU A 467 12.94 28.38 -11.97
CA GLU A 467 13.70 28.62 -10.73
C GLU A 467 12.77 28.77 -9.52
N ASP A 468 11.67 29.52 -9.66
CA ASP A 468 10.68 29.70 -8.59
C ASP A 468 9.97 28.39 -8.25
N ARG A 469 9.66 27.57 -9.26
CA ARG A 469 9.08 26.24 -9.09
C ARG A 469 10.08 25.30 -8.40
N HIS A 470 11.35 25.34 -8.80
CA HIS A 470 12.40 24.57 -8.15
C HIS A 470 12.50 24.93 -6.66
N LYS A 471 12.56 26.23 -6.33
CA LYS A 471 12.62 26.72 -4.96
C LYS A 471 11.37 26.36 -4.14
N ASN A 472 10.19 26.37 -4.75
CA ASN A 472 8.96 25.90 -4.11
C ASN A 472 9.03 24.40 -3.74
N ILE A 473 9.53 23.55 -4.65
CA ILE A 473 9.73 22.13 -4.36
C ILE A 473 10.79 21.91 -3.28
N GLN A 474 11.88 22.69 -3.26
CA GLN A 474 12.87 22.66 -2.18
C GLN A 474 12.26 23.01 -0.81
N ARG A 475 11.37 24.01 -0.74
CA ARG A 475 10.64 24.35 0.50
C ARG A 475 9.76 23.20 0.98
N ILE A 476 9.04 22.54 0.07
CA ILE A 476 8.25 21.34 0.41
C ILE A 476 9.16 20.23 0.94
N ALA A 477 10.27 19.97 0.26
CA ALA A 477 11.20 18.92 0.64
C ALA A 477 11.81 19.16 2.03
N PHE A 478 12.17 20.41 2.34
CA PHE A 478 12.65 20.79 3.66
C PHE A 478 11.61 20.48 4.75
N VAL A 479 10.38 21.00 4.61
CA VAL A 479 9.31 20.76 5.60
C VAL A 479 8.97 19.27 5.71
N ALA A 480 8.90 18.56 4.58
CA ALA A 480 8.63 17.13 4.55
C ALA A 480 9.74 16.32 5.26
N ALA A 481 11.01 16.71 5.09
CA ALA A 481 12.13 16.06 5.75
C ALA A 481 12.08 16.24 7.27
N GLU A 482 11.80 17.45 7.76
CA GLU A 482 11.68 17.74 9.19
C GLU A 482 10.53 16.93 9.84
N LEU A 483 9.35 16.93 9.22
CA LEU A 483 8.18 16.19 9.70
C LEU A 483 8.41 14.68 9.66
N SER A 484 9.00 14.17 8.59
CA SER A 484 9.32 12.75 8.47
C SER A 484 10.39 12.32 9.49
N ARG A 485 11.38 13.18 9.77
CA ARG A 485 12.37 12.95 10.84
C ARG A 485 11.71 12.81 12.21
N ALA A 486 10.63 13.56 12.46
CA ALA A 486 9.82 13.46 13.68
C ALA A 486 8.90 12.22 13.72
N GLY A 487 8.90 11.37 12.69
CA GLY A 487 8.09 10.15 12.63
C GLY A 487 6.74 10.29 11.94
N ALA A 488 6.41 11.46 11.38
CA ALA A 488 5.13 11.69 10.71
C ALA A 488 5.03 10.99 9.34
N ALA A 489 3.81 10.71 8.91
CA ALA A 489 3.51 10.46 7.50
C ALA A 489 3.24 11.79 6.80
N VAL A 490 4.09 12.17 5.85
CA VAL A 490 3.90 13.37 5.05
C VAL A 490 3.33 12.99 3.70
N ILE A 491 2.24 13.63 3.30
CA ILE A 491 1.67 13.50 1.96
C ILE A 491 1.81 14.85 1.27
N ALA A 492 2.68 14.95 0.26
CA ALA A 492 2.87 16.16 -0.54
C ALA A 492 2.26 15.96 -1.92
N ALA A 493 1.47 16.92 -2.41
CA ALA A 493 0.84 16.85 -3.74
C ALA A 493 1.03 18.13 -4.59
N PRO A 494 2.28 18.57 -4.84
CA PRO A 494 2.56 19.62 -5.82
C PRO A 494 2.39 19.11 -7.27
N ILE A 495 2.51 20.01 -8.26
CA ILE A 495 2.66 19.59 -9.67
C ILE A 495 4.05 18.98 -9.90
N ALA A 496 5.10 19.64 -9.42
CA ALA A 496 6.51 19.23 -9.56
C ALA A 496 6.91 18.84 -11.01
N PRO A 497 6.84 19.80 -11.96
CA PRO A 497 6.96 19.51 -13.38
C PRO A 497 8.34 19.03 -13.83
N TYR A 498 9.42 19.46 -13.16
CA TYR A 498 10.79 19.13 -13.60
C TYR A 498 11.40 17.99 -12.79
N ASN A 499 12.06 17.07 -13.48
CA ASN A 499 12.70 15.91 -12.90
C ASN A 499 13.84 16.28 -11.92
N HIS A 500 14.65 17.26 -12.28
CA HIS A 500 15.74 17.74 -11.41
C HIS A 500 15.20 18.23 -10.04
N SER A 501 14.01 18.83 -10.01
CA SER A 501 13.37 19.30 -8.77
C SER A 501 12.87 18.14 -7.92
N ARG A 502 12.25 17.12 -8.52
CA ARG A 502 11.81 15.90 -7.82
C ARG A 502 12.99 15.13 -7.24
N LYS A 503 14.08 15.00 -8.01
CA LYS A 503 15.32 14.38 -7.57
C LYS A 503 15.94 15.13 -6.41
N ALA A 504 16.05 16.46 -6.49
CA ALA A 504 16.53 17.28 -5.38
C ALA A 504 15.66 17.11 -4.11
N ALA A 505 14.34 16.99 -4.26
CA ALA A 505 13.44 16.73 -3.13
C ALA A 505 13.67 15.33 -2.51
N ARG A 506 13.77 14.29 -3.35
CA ARG A 506 14.08 12.92 -2.92
C ARG A 506 15.43 12.90 -2.18
N ASP A 507 16.47 13.45 -2.79
CA ASP A 507 17.82 13.50 -2.24
C ASP A 507 17.85 14.26 -0.91
N HIS A 508 17.13 15.39 -0.82
CA HIS A 508 17.04 16.14 0.44
C HIS A 508 16.40 15.29 1.54
N VAL A 509 15.21 14.72 1.31
CA VAL A 509 14.50 13.91 2.32
C VAL A 509 15.32 12.69 2.74
N VAL A 510 15.89 11.95 1.78
CA VAL A 510 16.69 10.75 2.06
C VAL A 510 17.94 11.09 2.90
N ASN A 511 18.59 12.22 2.61
CA ASN A 511 19.84 12.59 3.27
C ASN A 511 19.64 13.33 4.60
N THR A 512 18.53 14.04 4.79
CA THR A 512 18.34 14.89 5.99
C THR A 512 17.30 14.34 6.95
N ALA A 513 16.32 13.53 6.55
CA ALA A 513 15.23 13.10 7.44
C ALA A 513 15.60 11.96 8.42
N GLY A 514 16.87 11.55 8.49
CA GLY A 514 17.33 10.50 9.40
C GLY A 514 16.57 9.18 9.21
N ALA A 515 16.05 8.59 10.30
CA ALA A 515 15.24 7.38 10.23
C ALA A 515 13.92 7.53 9.43
N GLY A 516 13.47 8.77 9.23
CA GLY A 516 12.34 9.14 8.38
C GLY A 516 12.68 9.37 6.90
N GLY A 517 13.91 9.08 6.45
CA GLY A 517 14.36 9.24 5.06
C GLY A 517 13.69 8.31 4.04
N ASN A 518 12.48 7.85 4.29
CA ASN A 518 11.70 7.02 3.38
C ASN A 518 10.89 7.94 2.44
N PHE A 519 11.28 8.03 1.17
CA PHE A 519 10.62 8.85 0.17
C PHE A 519 10.05 7.97 -0.94
N PHE A 520 8.78 8.17 -1.27
CA PHE A 520 8.08 7.47 -2.35
C PHE A 520 7.51 8.48 -3.34
N LEU A 521 7.94 8.40 -4.59
CA LEU A 521 7.41 9.21 -5.68
C LEU A 521 6.20 8.50 -6.28
N VAL A 522 5.04 9.16 -6.24
CA VAL A 522 3.79 8.67 -6.83
C VAL A 522 3.45 9.53 -8.05
N HIS A 523 3.58 8.95 -9.23
CA HIS A 523 3.19 9.62 -10.48
C HIS A 523 1.69 9.43 -10.72
N VAL A 524 0.94 10.53 -10.68
CA VAL A 524 -0.48 10.58 -11.04
C VAL A 524 -0.56 10.93 -12.53
N ALA A 525 -0.39 9.90 -13.36
CA ALA A 525 -0.24 9.89 -14.81
C ALA A 525 -1.57 10.07 -15.56
N THR A 526 -2.49 10.83 -15.01
CA THR A 526 -3.76 11.14 -15.67
C THR A 526 -3.47 11.96 -16.93
N PRO A 527 -3.95 11.53 -18.12
CA PRO A 527 -3.70 12.23 -19.38
C PRO A 527 -4.11 13.71 -19.33
N LEU A 528 -3.31 14.57 -19.97
CA LEU A 528 -3.54 16.01 -19.99
C LEU A 528 -4.92 16.35 -20.54
N GLU A 529 -5.35 15.67 -21.61
CA GLU A 529 -6.64 15.87 -22.26
C GLU A 529 -7.79 15.64 -21.27
N HIS A 530 -7.67 14.63 -20.41
CA HIS A 530 -8.65 14.36 -19.37
C HIS A 530 -8.61 15.40 -18.26
N CYS A 531 -7.41 15.84 -17.87
CA CYS A 531 -7.24 16.92 -16.89
C CYS A 531 -7.89 18.23 -17.37
N GLU A 532 -7.75 18.56 -18.66
CA GLU A 532 -8.38 19.72 -19.30
C GLU A 532 -9.90 19.55 -19.39
N ALA A 533 -10.38 18.40 -19.88
CA ALA A 533 -11.80 18.13 -20.06
C ALA A 533 -12.61 18.18 -18.76
N THR A 534 -11.97 17.83 -17.64
CA THR A 534 -12.62 17.78 -16.32
C THR A 534 -12.37 19.01 -15.45
N ASP A 535 -11.68 20.03 -15.97
CA ASP A 535 -11.40 21.27 -15.23
C ASP A 535 -12.64 22.16 -15.10
N ARG A 536 -13.34 22.01 -13.97
CA ARG A 536 -14.53 22.79 -13.65
C ARG A 536 -14.23 24.24 -13.24
N GLN A 537 -12.98 24.55 -12.92
CA GLN A 537 -12.57 25.91 -12.52
C GLN A 537 -12.17 26.76 -13.74
N GLY A 538 -12.07 26.14 -14.92
CA GLY A 538 -11.76 26.81 -16.19
C GLY A 538 -10.33 27.39 -16.21
N VAL A 539 -9.42 26.86 -15.41
CA VAL A 539 -8.02 27.31 -15.33
C VAL A 539 -7.28 27.00 -16.64
N PHE A 540 -7.47 25.80 -17.20
CA PHE A 540 -6.91 25.43 -18.51
C PHE A 540 -7.47 26.29 -19.64
N LYS A 541 -8.79 26.58 -19.62
CA LYS A 541 -9.41 27.48 -20.60
C LYS A 541 -8.77 28.88 -20.58
N ARG A 542 -8.53 29.43 -19.38
CA ARG A 542 -7.87 30.74 -19.19
C ARG A 542 -6.40 30.71 -19.59
N ALA A 543 -5.69 29.61 -19.32
CA ALA A 543 -4.32 29.41 -19.79
C ALA A 543 -4.24 29.38 -21.32
N ARG A 544 -5.11 28.61 -21.99
CA ARG A 544 -5.22 28.55 -23.46
C ARG A 544 -5.58 29.89 -24.09
N ALA A 545 -6.33 30.74 -23.37
CA ALA A 545 -6.64 32.12 -23.79
C ALA A 545 -5.50 33.12 -23.54
N GLY A 546 -4.36 32.69 -22.97
CA GLY A 546 -3.21 33.55 -22.67
C GLY A 546 -3.34 34.40 -21.41
N GLU A 547 -4.40 34.21 -20.62
CA GLU A 547 -4.62 34.94 -19.35
C GLU A 547 -3.68 34.47 -18.23
N ILE A 548 -3.20 33.21 -18.31
CA ILE A 548 -2.27 32.61 -17.36
C ILE A 548 -1.05 32.13 -18.14
N LYS A 549 0.07 32.85 -18.02
CA LYS A 549 1.32 32.50 -18.69
C LYS A 549 2.11 31.44 -17.92
N GLY A 550 2.79 30.54 -18.63
CA GLY A 550 3.67 29.53 -18.02
C GLY A 550 2.90 28.44 -17.28
N PHE A 551 1.72 28.06 -17.78
CA PHE A 551 0.89 27.01 -17.19
C PHE A 551 1.36 25.63 -17.65
N THR A 552 1.57 24.72 -16.68
CA THR A 552 2.14 23.41 -16.94
C THR A 552 1.18 22.54 -17.76
N GLY A 553 1.64 22.01 -18.90
CA GLY A 553 0.85 21.28 -19.89
C GLY A 553 0.30 22.15 -21.04
N VAL A 554 0.42 23.49 -20.93
CA VAL A 554 0.01 24.43 -22.00
C VAL A 554 1.22 25.15 -22.56
N ASP A 555 1.88 25.99 -21.75
CA ASP A 555 3.05 26.79 -22.15
C ASP A 555 4.35 26.39 -21.41
N ASP A 556 4.24 25.60 -20.33
CA ASP A 556 5.34 25.11 -19.52
C ASP A 556 5.33 23.57 -19.53
N PRO A 557 6.47 22.87 -19.72
CA PRO A 557 6.49 21.41 -19.86
C PRO A 557 6.20 20.68 -18.55
N TYR A 558 5.70 19.43 -18.68
CA TYR A 558 5.70 18.44 -17.62
C TYR A 558 6.65 17.30 -18.01
N GLU A 559 7.77 17.16 -17.30
CA GLU A 559 8.71 16.06 -17.52
C GLU A 559 8.20 14.83 -16.77
N GLU A 560 7.64 13.86 -17.49
CA GLU A 560 7.11 12.63 -16.89
C GLU A 560 8.17 11.88 -16.05
N PRO A 561 7.85 11.44 -14.83
CA PRO A 561 8.76 10.64 -14.02
C PRO A 561 9.03 9.26 -14.64
N THR A 562 10.31 8.92 -14.83
CA THR A 562 10.74 7.58 -15.27
C THR A 562 11.13 6.66 -14.11
N ASP A 563 11.28 7.22 -12.91
CA ASP A 563 11.75 6.56 -11.68
C ASP A 563 10.70 6.65 -10.55
N ALA A 564 9.41 6.72 -10.90
CA ALA A 564 8.33 6.70 -9.92
C ALA A 564 8.26 5.34 -9.20
N ASP A 565 8.09 5.39 -7.88
CA ASP A 565 7.90 4.18 -7.06
C ASP A 565 6.51 3.57 -7.29
N ILE A 566 5.52 4.41 -7.61
CA ILE A 566 4.14 4.03 -7.93
C ILE A 566 3.63 4.92 -9.07
N VAL A 567 2.95 4.33 -10.07
CA VAL A 567 2.24 5.06 -11.13
C VAL A 567 0.75 4.76 -11.02
N VAL A 568 -0.08 5.81 -11.04
CA VAL A 568 -1.54 5.73 -10.99
C VAL A 568 -2.17 6.63 -12.04
N ASP A 569 -3.32 6.26 -12.58
CA ASP A 569 -4.04 7.04 -13.60
C ASP A 569 -5.52 7.10 -13.23
N THR A 570 -6.03 8.32 -13.00
CA THR A 570 -7.41 8.49 -12.53
C THR A 570 -8.47 8.24 -13.61
N THR A 571 -8.07 8.05 -14.86
CA THR A 571 -8.99 7.62 -15.94
C THR A 571 -9.24 6.12 -15.94
N THR A 572 -8.32 5.36 -15.35
CA THR A 572 -8.36 3.90 -15.28
C THR A 572 -8.50 3.37 -13.86
N GLN A 573 -8.36 4.22 -12.84
CA GLN A 573 -8.37 3.89 -11.42
C GLN A 573 -9.10 4.97 -10.58
N THR A 574 -10.11 4.62 -9.78
CA THR A 574 -10.77 5.52 -8.81
C THR A 574 -10.75 4.97 -7.38
N ILE A 575 -10.97 5.85 -6.39
CA ILE A 575 -10.59 5.62 -4.99
C ILE A 575 -11.73 5.02 -4.13
N PRO A 576 -12.99 5.00 -4.59
CA PRO A 576 -13.83 3.79 -4.46
C PRO A 576 -14.71 3.54 -5.71
N GLU A 577 -14.21 2.83 -6.71
CA GLU A 577 -14.84 2.70 -8.05
C GLU A 577 -16.26 2.15 -8.10
N ILE A 578 -16.62 1.19 -7.26
CA ILE A 578 -17.77 0.33 -7.57
C ILE A 578 -19.11 1.04 -7.42
N VAL A 579 -19.31 1.77 -6.31
CA VAL A 579 -20.55 2.51 -6.06
C VAL A 579 -20.74 3.61 -7.10
N HIS A 580 -19.63 4.28 -7.47
CA HIS A 580 -19.62 5.30 -8.52
C HIS A 580 -19.96 4.71 -9.89
N ASN A 581 -19.31 3.61 -10.29
CA ASN A 581 -19.54 2.95 -11.58
C ASN A 581 -21.00 2.48 -11.74
N ILE A 582 -21.65 2.03 -10.66
CA ILE A 582 -23.07 1.68 -10.67
C ILE A 582 -23.94 2.91 -10.92
N ALA A 583 -23.67 4.02 -10.23
CA ALA A 583 -24.41 5.27 -10.42
C ALA A 583 -24.19 5.86 -11.82
N ASP A 584 -22.94 5.88 -12.30
CA ASP A 584 -22.57 6.28 -13.67
C ASP A 584 -23.34 5.46 -14.70
N TYR A 585 -23.32 4.13 -14.57
CA TYR A 585 -24.01 3.25 -15.50
C TYR A 585 -25.53 3.49 -15.52
N VAL A 586 -26.18 3.67 -14.37
CA VAL A 586 -27.63 3.92 -14.35
C VAL A 586 -27.97 5.30 -14.93
N HIS A 587 -27.14 6.32 -14.73
CA HIS A 587 -27.42 7.68 -15.19
C HIS A 587 -27.02 7.95 -16.63
N ASP A 588 -25.90 7.39 -17.08
CA ASP A 588 -25.21 7.83 -18.30
C ASP A 588 -25.25 6.78 -19.42
N PHE A 589 -25.36 5.49 -19.09
CA PHE A 589 -25.45 4.45 -20.12
C PHE A 589 -26.83 4.44 -20.78
N GLU A 590 -26.85 4.54 -22.11
CA GLU A 590 -28.05 4.41 -22.92
C GLU A 590 -28.16 2.97 -23.47
N VAL A 591 -29.28 2.31 -23.20
CA VAL A 591 -29.54 0.96 -23.71
C VAL A 591 -30.03 1.05 -25.15
N THR A 592 -29.13 0.79 -26.10
CA THR A 592 -29.40 0.83 -27.55
C THR A 592 -29.50 -0.56 -28.20
N SER A 593 -29.15 -1.62 -27.48
CA SER A 593 -29.19 -3.00 -27.99
C SER A 593 -30.63 -3.50 -28.19
N GLU A 594 -31.02 -3.72 -29.44
CA GLU A 594 -32.32 -4.29 -29.80
C GLU A 594 -32.49 -5.70 -29.23
N LEU A 595 -31.43 -6.52 -29.24
CA LEU A 595 -31.45 -7.86 -28.68
C LEU A 595 -31.69 -7.84 -27.17
N ALA A 596 -31.07 -6.89 -26.45
CA ALA A 596 -31.28 -6.72 -25.02
C ALA A 596 -32.72 -6.31 -24.72
N LEU A 597 -33.29 -5.36 -25.47
CA LEU A 597 -34.67 -4.91 -25.29
C LEU A 597 -35.71 -5.99 -25.61
N GLU A 598 -35.50 -6.75 -26.69
CA GLU A 598 -36.37 -7.88 -27.03
C GLU A 598 -36.25 -9.00 -25.99
N THR A 599 -35.05 -9.30 -25.51
CA THR A 599 -34.86 -10.27 -24.42
C THR A 599 -35.50 -9.78 -23.12
N ALA A 600 -35.39 -8.50 -22.79
CA ALA A 600 -36.05 -7.89 -21.65
C ALA A 600 -37.58 -7.99 -21.75
N ARG A 601 -38.15 -7.85 -22.96
CA ARG A 601 -39.59 -8.05 -23.19
C ARG A 601 -40.02 -9.49 -22.90
N LEU A 602 -39.24 -10.46 -23.36
CA LEU A 602 -39.47 -11.89 -23.05
C LEU A 602 -39.34 -12.16 -21.54
N CYS A 603 -38.33 -11.58 -20.88
CA CYS A 603 -38.21 -11.63 -19.42
C CYS A 603 -39.43 -11.04 -18.73
N LEU A 604 -39.91 -9.87 -19.16
CA LEU A 604 -41.05 -9.18 -18.54
C LEU A 604 -42.30 -10.08 -18.52
N ILE A 605 -42.66 -10.67 -19.67
CA ILE A 605 -43.84 -11.53 -19.76
C ILE A 605 -43.66 -12.83 -18.98
N ASP A 606 -42.48 -13.46 -19.06
CA ASP A 606 -42.21 -14.71 -18.34
C ASP A 606 -42.28 -14.50 -16.82
N THR A 607 -41.70 -13.39 -16.35
CA THR A 607 -41.65 -13.00 -14.94
C THR A 607 -43.04 -12.73 -14.39
N ILE A 608 -43.88 -11.96 -15.10
CA ILE A 608 -45.27 -11.71 -14.70
C ILE A 608 -46.10 -13.00 -14.72
N GLY A 609 -45.94 -13.81 -15.77
CA GLY A 609 -46.62 -15.11 -15.86
C GLY A 609 -46.26 -16.02 -14.68
N CYS A 610 -44.98 -16.15 -14.35
CA CYS A 610 -44.54 -16.92 -13.18
C CYS A 610 -45.10 -16.36 -11.87
N GLY A 611 -45.17 -15.03 -11.74
CA GLY A 611 -45.81 -14.40 -10.59
C GLY A 611 -47.28 -14.78 -10.44
N LEU A 612 -48.06 -14.73 -11.52
CA LEU A 612 -49.46 -15.13 -11.51
C LEU A 612 -49.63 -16.61 -11.13
N GLU A 613 -48.84 -17.49 -11.73
CA GLU A 613 -48.83 -18.92 -11.39
C GLU A 613 -48.52 -19.15 -9.89
N GLY A 614 -47.62 -18.35 -9.31
CA GLY A 614 -47.33 -18.37 -7.86
C GLY A 614 -48.56 -18.08 -6.99
N LEU A 615 -49.50 -17.26 -7.45
CA LEU A 615 -50.73 -16.94 -6.69
C LEU A 615 -51.70 -18.12 -6.58
N ARG A 616 -51.54 -19.19 -7.38
CA ARG A 616 -52.31 -20.44 -7.21
C ARG A 616 -51.97 -21.16 -5.90
N PHE A 617 -50.83 -20.84 -5.30
CA PHE A 617 -50.37 -21.40 -4.03
C PHE A 617 -50.86 -20.52 -2.86
N LYS A 618 -51.60 -21.14 -1.92
CA LYS A 618 -52.18 -20.42 -0.78
C LYS A 618 -51.10 -19.82 0.14
N GLU A 619 -49.97 -20.49 0.21
CA GLU A 619 -48.79 -20.09 0.97
C GLU A 619 -48.18 -18.80 0.41
N CYS A 620 -48.22 -18.61 -0.91
CA CYS A 620 -47.81 -17.36 -1.55
C CYS A 620 -48.80 -16.25 -1.23
N SER A 621 -50.06 -16.46 -1.59
CA SER A 621 -51.10 -15.42 -1.51
C SER A 621 -51.34 -14.92 -0.09
N ARG A 622 -51.16 -15.76 0.94
CA ARG A 622 -51.29 -15.36 2.36
C ARG A 622 -50.22 -14.37 2.84
N LEU A 623 -49.06 -14.29 2.18
CA LEU A 623 -48.00 -13.34 2.55
C LEU A 623 -48.16 -11.96 1.89
N LEU A 624 -49.05 -11.87 0.89
CA LEU A 624 -49.35 -10.66 0.14
C LEU A 624 -50.40 -9.81 0.86
N GLY A 625 -50.65 -8.61 0.33
CA GLY A 625 -51.59 -7.63 0.87
C GLY A 625 -50.92 -6.50 1.66
N PRO A 626 -51.73 -5.53 2.12
CA PRO A 626 -51.27 -4.42 2.95
C PRO A 626 -50.80 -4.89 4.33
N ILE A 627 -49.96 -4.10 5.00
CA ILE A 627 -49.55 -4.37 6.39
C ILE A 627 -50.75 -4.23 7.35
N VAL A 628 -51.56 -3.19 7.13
CA VAL A 628 -52.83 -2.99 7.84
C VAL A 628 -53.95 -3.43 6.91
N GLU A 629 -54.66 -4.49 7.29
CA GLU A 629 -55.75 -5.07 6.50
C GLU A 629 -56.79 -4.00 6.10
N GLY A 630 -57.27 -4.06 4.85
CA GLY A 630 -58.20 -3.08 4.28
C GLY A 630 -57.56 -1.77 3.79
N THR A 631 -56.26 -1.56 3.97
CA THR A 631 -55.59 -0.35 3.46
C THR A 631 -55.57 -0.31 1.93
N VAL A 632 -56.06 0.78 1.37
CA VAL A 632 -55.97 1.13 -0.06
C VAL A 632 -55.23 2.46 -0.17
N VAL A 633 -54.12 2.48 -0.90
CA VAL A 633 -53.32 3.70 -1.09
C VAL A 633 -53.78 4.40 -2.38
N PRO A 634 -54.32 5.63 -2.31
CA PRO A 634 -54.72 6.37 -3.51
C PRO A 634 -53.55 6.55 -4.47
N ASN A 635 -53.75 6.24 -5.75
CA ASN A 635 -52.71 6.28 -6.78
C ASN A 635 -51.44 5.46 -6.38
N GLY A 636 -51.63 4.44 -5.53
CA GLY A 636 -50.61 3.47 -5.16
C GLY A 636 -50.36 2.45 -6.27
N THR A 637 -49.28 1.69 -6.12
CA THR A 637 -48.91 0.56 -6.97
C THR A 637 -49.99 -0.51 -6.93
N LYS A 638 -50.45 -0.99 -8.09
CA LYS A 638 -51.31 -2.17 -8.15
C LYS A 638 -50.48 -3.46 -8.25
N VAL A 639 -50.93 -4.52 -7.59
CA VAL A 639 -50.26 -5.82 -7.59
C VAL A 639 -50.93 -6.77 -8.59
N PRO A 640 -50.22 -7.25 -9.64
CA PRO A 640 -50.76 -8.19 -10.61
C PRO A 640 -51.42 -9.42 -9.97
N GLY A 641 -52.54 -9.86 -10.54
CA GLY A 641 -53.33 -11.02 -10.12
C GLY A 641 -54.20 -10.81 -8.89
N THR A 642 -54.17 -9.61 -8.30
CA THR A 642 -54.92 -9.24 -7.09
C THR A 642 -55.73 -7.97 -7.31
N ASN A 643 -56.50 -7.55 -6.31
CA ASN A 643 -57.16 -6.24 -6.25
C ASN A 643 -56.42 -5.25 -5.34
N TYR A 644 -55.18 -5.56 -4.92
CA TYR A 644 -54.43 -4.71 -3.99
C TYR A 644 -53.86 -3.47 -4.68
N GLN A 645 -54.01 -2.33 -4.01
CA GLN A 645 -53.36 -1.07 -4.36
C GLN A 645 -52.62 -0.50 -3.15
N LEU A 646 -51.29 -0.54 -3.20
CA LEU A 646 -50.40 -0.40 -2.05
C LEU A 646 -49.40 0.75 -2.26
N ASP A 647 -48.73 1.17 -1.20
CA ASP A 647 -47.58 2.07 -1.32
C ASP A 647 -46.43 1.36 -2.09
N PRO A 648 -45.50 2.08 -2.72
CA PRO A 648 -44.47 1.46 -3.57
C PRO A 648 -43.51 0.53 -2.80
N ILE A 649 -43.32 0.71 -1.49
CA ILE A 649 -42.45 -0.16 -0.67
C ILE A 649 -43.13 -1.51 -0.47
N ARG A 650 -44.41 -1.52 -0.09
CA ARG A 650 -45.17 -2.76 0.08
C ARG A 650 -45.56 -3.40 -1.26
N GLY A 651 -45.83 -2.59 -2.29
CA GLY A 651 -46.01 -3.05 -3.66
C GLY A 651 -44.79 -3.82 -4.16
N ALA A 652 -43.58 -3.29 -3.95
CA ALA A 652 -42.34 -3.97 -4.33
C ALA A 652 -42.16 -5.32 -3.61
N PHE A 653 -42.52 -5.41 -2.32
CA PHE A 653 -42.53 -6.68 -1.59
C PHE A 653 -43.47 -7.70 -2.22
N ASN A 654 -44.69 -7.27 -2.54
CA ASN A 654 -45.75 -8.15 -3.04
C ASN A 654 -45.41 -8.69 -4.43
N ILE A 655 -45.04 -7.79 -5.34
CA ILE A 655 -44.68 -8.14 -6.72
C ILE A 655 -43.42 -9.01 -6.73
N GLY A 656 -42.37 -8.66 -5.97
CA GLY A 656 -41.15 -9.47 -5.90
C GLY A 656 -41.39 -10.86 -5.28
N THR A 657 -42.25 -10.95 -4.25
CA THR A 657 -42.60 -12.23 -3.62
C THR A 657 -43.32 -13.17 -4.57
N MET A 658 -44.36 -12.70 -5.27
CA MET A 658 -45.09 -13.56 -6.22
C MET A 658 -44.18 -14.02 -7.36
N ILE A 659 -43.33 -13.13 -7.90
CA ILE A 659 -42.39 -13.44 -8.99
C ILE A 659 -41.43 -14.56 -8.57
N ARG A 660 -40.81 -14.42 -7.41
CA ARG A 660 -39.76 -15.35 -6.97
C ARG A 660 -40.32 -16.68 -6.46
N TRP A 661 -41.61 -16.75 -6.18
CA TRP A 661 -42.23 -17.82 -5.38
C TRP A 661 -41.86 -19.22 -5.85
N LEU A 662 -41.98 -19.44 -7.16
CA LEU A 662 -41.82 -20.73 -7.81
C LEU A 662 -40.42 -21.00 -8.36
N ASP A 663 -39.52 -20.01 -8.36
CA ASP A 663 -38.19 -20.19 -8.96
C ASP A 663 -38.26 -20.65 -10.43
N PHE A 664 -39.25 -20.18 -11.19
CA PHE A 664 -39.56 -20.71 -12.52
C PHE A 664 -39.37 -19.69 -13.65
N ASN A 665 -38.72 -18.56 -13.38
CA ASN A 665 -38.48 -17.47 -14.33
C ASN A 665 -37.08 -17.60 -14.97
N ASP A 666 -36.24 -16.56 -14.86
CA ASP A 666 -34.91 -16.51 -15.44
C ASP A 666 -33.83 -17.09 -14.51
N CYS A 667 -32.62 -17.24 -15.05
CA CYS A 667 -31.43 -17.55 -14.25
C CYS A 667 -30.17 -16.98 -14.92
N TRP A 668 -29.17 -16.65 -14.10
CA TRP A 668 -27.84 -16.25 -14.55
C TRP A 668 -26.75 -17.15 -13.96
N LEU A 669 -25.87 -17.67 -14.83
CA LEU A 669 -24.78 -18.56 -14.45
C LEU A 669 -23.48 -17.78 -14.25
N ALA A 670 -22.98 -17.82 -13.02
CA ALA A 670 -21.83 -17.04 -12.59
C ALA A 670 -21.22 -17.64 -11.31
N ALA A 671 -20.16 -17.02 -10.75
CA ALA A 671 -19.58 -17.44 -9.47
C ALA A 671 -20.60 -17.33 -8.32
N GLU A 672 -21.48 -16.33 -8.37
CA GLU A 672 -22.78 -16.34 -7.71
C GLU A 672 -23.87 -16.58 -8.75
N TRP A 673 -24.72 -17.57 -8.55
CA TRP A 673 -25.92 -17.72 -9.39
C TRP A 673 -27.06 -16.92 -8.79
N GLY A 674 -28.01 -16.48 -9.62
CA GLY A 674 -29.17 -15.75 -9.14
C GLY A 674 -30.24 -15.54 -10.21
N HIS A 675 -31.26 -14.76 -9.84
CA HIS A 675 -32.43 -14.45 -10.67
C HIS A 675 -32.52 -12.94 -10.87
N PRO A 676 -31.89 -12.40 -11.93
CA PRO A 676 -31.94 -10.98 -12.22
C PRO A 676 -33.36 -10.41 -12.43
N SER A 677 -34.32 -11.21 -12.89
CA SER A 677 -35.70 -10.73 -13.04
C SER A 677 -36.41 -10.39 -11.73
N ASP A 678 -35.88 -10.83 -10.57
CA ASP A 678 -36.37 -10.45 -9.24
C ASP A 678 -36.44 -8.94 -9.05
N ASN A 679 -35.52 -8.19 -9.68
CA ASN A 679 -35.51 -6.72 -9.63
C ASN A 679 -36.78 -6.07 -10.19
N LEU A 680 -37.56 -6.79 -11.01
CA LEU A 680 -38.83 -6.30 -11.54
C LEU A 680 -39.81 -5.90 -10.43
N GLY A 681 -39.74 -6.55 -9.26
CA GLY A 681 -40.56 -6.18 -8.10
C GLY A 681 -40.43 -4.70 -7.73
N ALA A 682 -39.20 -4.20 -7.61
CA ALA A 682 -38.93 -2.79 -7.31
C ALA A 682 -39.20 -1.88 -8.51
N ILE A 683 -38.78 -2.27 -9.71
CA ILE A 683 -38.89 -1.47 -10.93
C ILE A 683 -40.36 -1.22 -11.28
N LEU A 684 -41.18 -2.28 -11.37
CA LEU A 684 -42.58 -2.16 -11.73
C LEU A 684 -43.37 -1.43 -10.64
N ALA A 685 -43.09 -1.69 -9.36
CA ALA A 685 -43.79 -1.01 -8.28
C ALA A 685 -43.60 0.50 -8.32
N VAL A 686 -42.34 0.95 -8.46
CA VAL A 686 -42.02 2.38 -8.52
C VAL A 686 -42.53 3.00 -9.82
N ALA A 687 -42.34 2.34 -10.96
CA ALA A 687 -42.80 2.87 -12.25
C ALA A 687 -44.33 3.00 -12.33
N ASP A 688 -45.09 1.99 -11.85
CA ASP A 688 -46.55 2.03 -11.79
C ASP A 688 -47.04 3.14 -10.84
N HIS A 689 -46.42 3.27 -9.65
CA HIS A 689 -46.76 4.33 -8.71
C HIS A 689 -46.54 5.72 -9.33
N LEU A 690 -45.38 5.97 -9.93
CA LEU A 690 -45.06 7.25 -10.55
C LEU A 690 -45.96 7.55 -11.76
N ALA A 691 -46.28 6.56 -12.58
CA ALA A 691 -47.22 6.71 -13.70
C ALA A 691 -48.62 7.08 -13.22
N ARG A 692 -49.11 6.46 -12.14
CA ARG A 692 -50.41 6.81 -11.51
C ARG A 692 -50.42 8.19 -10.85
N GLN A 693 -49.25 8.73 -10.52
CA GLN A 693 -49.08 10.14 -10.08
C GLN A 693 -48.94 11.12 -11.27
N GLY A 694 -49.09 10.64 -12.51
CA GLY A 694 -49.07 11.47 -13.72
C GLY A 694 -47.70 11.60 -14.39
N GLN A 695 -46.68 10.86 -13.97
CA GLN A 695 -45.41 10.85 -14.70
C GLN A 695 -45.52 10.04 -16.00
N PRO A 696 -44.95 10.50 -17.13
CA PRO A 696 -45.12 9.87 -18.44
C PRO A 696 -44.21 8.65 -18.63
N LEU A 697 -44.21 7.72 -17.67
CA LEU A 697 -43.41 6.49 -17.76
C LEU A 697 -44.10 5.45 -18.65
N THR A 698 -43.32 4.82 -19.50
CA THR A 698 -43.76 3.80 -20.46
C THR A 698 -43.18 2.43 -20.12
N VAL A 699 -43.72 1.37 -20.73
CA VAL A 699 -43.14 0.02 -20.58
C VAL A 699 -41.69 -0.02 -21.07
N LYS A 700 -41.29 0.82 -22.05
CA LYS A 700 -39.88 0.95 -22.45
C LYS A 700 -38.97 1.31 -21.27
N ASP A 701 -39.42 2.18 -20.36
CA ASP A 701 -38.66 2.57 -19.18
C ASP A 701 -38.50 1.40 -18.20
N VAL A 702 -39.52 0.54 -18.09
CA VAL A 702 -39.45 -0.71 -17.32
C VAL A 702 -38.44 -1.67 -17.97
N LEU A 703 -38.47 -1.85 -19.28
CA LEU A 703 -37.53 -2.70 -20.01
C LEU A 703 -36.08 -2.21 -19.86
N VAL A 704 -35.84 -0.91 -19.99
CA VAL A 704 -34.51 -0.31 -19.77
C VAL A 704 -34.06 -0.51 -18.33
N GLY A 705 -34.96 -0.30 -17.35
CA GLY A 705 -34.69 -0.58 -15.94
C GLY A 705 -34.31 -2.04 -15.70
N MET A 706 -35.00 -2.98 -16.35
CA MET A 706 -34.67 -4.40 -16.28
C MET A 706 -33.27 -4.67 -16.84
N VAL A 707 -32.93 -4.18 -18.05
CA VAL A 707 -31.59 -4.35 -18.64
C VAL A 707 -30.51 -3.87 -17.67
N LYS A 708 -30.69 -2.66 -17.12
CA LYS A 708 -29.70 -2.08 -16.19
C LYS A 708 -29.58 -2.87 -14.89
N ALA A 709 -30.69 -3.28 -14.30
CA ALA A 709 -30.66 -4.08 -13.07
C ALA A 709 -30.02 -5.45 -13.30
N HIS A 710 -30.31 -6.10 -14.43
CA HIS A 710 -29.70 -7.38 -14.80
C HIS A 710 -28.19 -7.23 -14.98
N GLU A 711 -27.76 -6.17 -15.64
CA GLU A 711 -26.35 -5.89 -15.84
C GLU A 711 -25.62 -5.69 -14.51
N ILE A 712 -26.14 -4.85 -13.60
CA ILE A 712 -25.51 -4.58 -12.30
C ILE A 712 -25.39 -5.86 -11.46
N GLN A 713 -26.50 -6.59 -11.29
CA GLN A 713 -26.52 -7.84 -10.52
C GLN A 713 -25.63 -8.90 -11.16
N GLY A 714 -25.74 -9.09 -12.47
CA GLY A 714 -25.01 -10.13 -13.19
C GLY A 714 -23.51 -9.89 -13.24
N GLN A 715 -23.06 -8.65 -13.47
CA GLN A 715 -21.63 -8.33 -13.48
C GLN A 715 -20.99 -8.52 -12.11
N LEU A 716 -21.66 -8.08 -11.04
CA LEU A 716 -21.21 -8.34 -9.67
C LEU A 716 -21.14 -9.84 -9.37
N ALA A 717 -22.07 -10.64 -9.89
CA ALA A 717 -22.12 -12.07 -9.67
C ALA A 717 -21.02 -12.86 -10.41
N LEU A 718 -20.51 -12.37 -11.56
CA LEU A 718 -19.67 -13.15 -12.48
C LEU A 718 -18.45 -13.78 -11.82
N LEU A 719 -17.70 -12.99 -11.03
CA LEU A 719 -16.47 -13.41 -10.37
C LEU A 719 -16.57 -13.41 -8.83
N ASN A 720 -17.66 -12.89 -8.27
CA ASN A 720 -17.81 -12.72 -6.82
C ASN A 720 -18.87 -13.66 -6.27
N SER A 721 -18.44 -14.60 -5.42
CA SER A 721 -19.30 -15.65 -4.87
C SER A 721 -19.75 -15.31 -3.44
N PHE A 722 -20.96 -14.77 -3.31
CA PHE A 722 -21.58 -14.37 -2.03
C PHE A 722 -21.99 -15.59 -1.20
N ASN A 723 -22.39 -16.68 -1.85
CA ASN A 723 -22.73 -17.94 -1.19
C ASN A 723 -21.53 -18.55 -0.46
N ARG A 724 -20.31 -18.39 -0.96
CA ARG A 724 -19.08 -18.92 -0.32
C ARG A 724 -18.71 -18.21 0.98
N VAL A 725 -19.28 -17.03 1.22
CA VAL A 725 -19.15 -16.28 2.48
C VAL A 725 -20.42 -16.33 3.32
N GLY A 726 -21.41 -17.14 2.93
CA GLY A 726 -22.64 -17.36 3.70
C GLY A 726 -23.76 -16.34 3.43
N LEU A 727 -23.60 -15.47 2.45
CA LEU A 727 -24.60 -14.47 2.08
C LEU A 727 -25.55 -14.99 1.00
N ASP A 728 -26.81 -14.53 1.06
CA ASP A 728 -27.79 -14.81 0.03
C ASP A 728 -27.63 -13.87 -1.17
N HIS A 729 -27.83 -14.38 -2.39
CA HIS A 729 -27.66 -13.61 -3.62
C HIS A 729 -28.62 -12.41 -3.73
N VAL A 730 -29.72 -12.38 -2.96
CA VAL A 730 -30.66 -11.25 -2.95
C VAL A 730 -30.04 -9.92 -2.48
N VAL A 731 -28.84 -9.93 -1.90
CA VAL A 731 -28.04 -8.69 -1.73
C VAL A 731 -27.83 -7.97 -3.06
N LEU A 732 -27.59 -8.71 -4.14
CA LEU A 732 -27.39 -8.16 -5.47
C LEU A 732 -28.69 -7.60 -6.06
N VAL A 733 -29.83 -8.25 -5.76
CA VAL A 733 -31.17 -7.72 -6.08
C VAL A 733 -31.38 -6.38 -5.37
N LYS A 734 -31.07 -6.29 -4.07
CA LYS A 734 -31.19 -5.05 -3.28
C LYS A 734 -30.35 -3.93 -3.89
N VAL A 735 -29.08 -4.18 -4.18
CA VAL A 735 -28.15 -3.18 -4.76
C VAL A 735 -28.59 -2.73 -6.16
N ALA A 736 -28.86 -3.66 -7.07
CA ALA A 736 -29.27 -3.35 -8.45
C ALA A 736 -30.62 -2.62 -8.50
N SER A 737 -31.61 -3.10 -7.74
CA SER A 737 -32.91 -2.45 -7.60
C SER A 737 -32.76 -1.04 -7.04
N THR A 738 -31.93 -0.84 -6.01
CA THR A 738 -31.72 0.49 -5.39
C THR A 738 -31.16 1.49 -6.40
N ALA A 739 -30.17 1.08 -7.19
CA ALA A 739 -29.58 1.94 -8.21
C ALA A 739 -30.60 2.36 -9.26
N VAL A 740 -31.36 1.41 -9.82
CA VAL A 740 -32.34 1.67 -10.89
C VAL A 740 -33.53 2.48 -10.39
N VAL A 741 -34.10 2.15 -9.21
CA VAL A 741 -35.24 2.90 -8.69
C VAL A 741 -34.87 4.30 -8.23
N SER A 742 -33.62 4.55 -7.79
CA SER A 742 -33.12 5.91 -7.53
C SER A 742 -33.29 6.79 -8.76
N LYS A 743 -32.89 6.30 -9.94
CA LYS A 743 -33.07 7.03 -11.21
C LYS A 743 -34.55 7.24 -11.56
N LEU A 744 -35.39 6.21 -11.42
CA LEU A 744 -36.84 6.34 -11.66
C LEU A 744 -37.49 7.37 -10.74
N LEU A 745 -37.07 7.42 -9.47
CA LEU A 745 -37.55 8.39 -8.49
C LEU A 745 -37.00 9.80 -8.70
N GLY A 746 -36.13 10.01 -9.69
CA GLY A 746 -35.54 11.31 -10.04
C GLY A 746 -34.41 11.76 -9.12
N LEU A 747 -33.74 10.84 -8.41
CA LEU A 747 -32.53 11.17 -7.65
C LEU A 747 -31.42 11.63 -8.60
N SER A 748 -30.55 12.52 -8.11
CA SER A 748 -29.31 12.86 -8.82
C SER A 748 -28.33 11.70 -8.81
N ARG A 749 -27.30 11.75 -9.66
CA ARG A 749 -26.21 10.76 -9.65
C ARG A 749 -25.61 10.59 -8.26
N GLU A 750 -25.43 11.69 -7.53
CA GLU A 750 -24.80 11.70 -6.21
C GLU A 750 -25.74 11.09 -5.15
N GLN A 751 -27.03 11.38 -5.24
CA GLN A 751 -28.02 10.69 -4.41
C GLN A 751 -28.12 9.20 -4.76
N THR A 752 -27.89 8.79 -6.00
CA THR A 752 -27.81 7.37 -6.37
C THR A 752 -26.59 6.69 -5.73
N ILE A 753 -25.44 7.36 -5.68
CA ILE A 753 -24.25 6.88 -4.93
C ILE A 753 -24.61 6.69 -3.45
N ASP A 754 -25.27 7.67 -2.85
CA ASP A 754 -25.69 7.62 -1.45
C ASP A 754 -26.66 6.44 -1.22
N ALA A 755 -27.66 6.26 -2.07
CA ALA A 755 -28.62 5.16 -1.96
C ALA A 755 -27.97 3.78 -2.14
N VAL A 756 -27.07 3.62 -3.12
CA VAL A 756 -26.33 2.36 -3.30
C VAL A 756 -25.40 2.09 -2.12
N SER A 757 -24.80 3.13 -1.54
CA SER A 757 -23.99 2.96 -0.33
C SER A 757 -24.84 2.49 0.86
N GLN A 758 -26.06 3.02 1.00
CA GLN A 758 -27.02 2.57 2.01
C GLN A 758 -27.44 1.11 1.77
N ALA A 759 -27.60 0.68 0.52
CA ALA A 759 -27.91 -0.72 0.20
C ALA A 759 -26.79 -1.70 0.60
N TRP A 760 -25.52 -1.27 0.54
CA TRP A 760 -24.38 -2.07 0.98
C TRP A 760 -24.24 -2.16 2.50
N VAL A 761 -24.53 -1.07 3.23
CA VAL A 761 -24.44 -1.06 4.71
C VAL A 761 -25.63 -1.75 5.37
N ASP A 762 -26.81 -1.69 4.73
CA ASP A 762 -28.04 -2.31 5.23
C ASP A 762 -27.85 -3.83 5.32
N GLY A 763 -27.99 -4.41 6.52
CA GLY A 763 -27.65 -5.81 6.80
C GLY A 763 -28.14 -6.81 5.74
N GLN A 764 -27.34 -7.84 5.48
CA GLN A 764 -27.61 -8.78 4.39
C GLN A 764 -28.19 -10.09 4.89
N SER A 765 -29.11 -10.66 4.10
CA SER A 765 -29.69 -11.97 4.41
C SER A 765 -28.62 -13.06 4.37
N LEU A 766 -28.56 -13.87 5.43
CA LEU A 766 -27.76 -15.09 5.44
C LEU A 766 -28.39 -16.14 4.53
N ARG A 767 -27.55 -16.97 3.90
CA ARG A 767 -27.99 -18.04 3.00
C ARG A 767 -28.60 -19.26 3.71
N THR A 768 -28.62 -19.26 5.04
CA THR A 768 -29.04 -20.40 5.87
C THR A 768 -30.37 -21.02 5.42
N TYR A 769 -31.37 -20.20 5.06
CA TYR A 769 -32.71 -20.67 4.68
C TYR A 769 -32.79 -21.35 3.30
N ARG A 770 -31.67 -21.49 2.58
CA ARG A 770 -31.57 -22.25 1.33
C ARG A 770 -30.93 -23.63 1.51
N HIS A 771 -30.36 -23.90 2.67
CA HIS A 771 -29.62 -25.14 2.95
C HIS A 771 -30.29 -25.99 4.03
N ALA A 772 -30.20 -27.30 3.88
CA ALA A 772 -30.70 -28.24 4.88
C ALA A 772 -29.99 -28.03 6.24
N PRO A 773 -30.69 -28.20 7.38
CA PRO A 773 -32.11 -28.56 7.52
C PRO A 773 -33.06 -27.34 7.50
N ASN A 774 -32.57 -26.15 7.16
CA ASN A 774 -33.32 -24.89 7.26
C ASN A 774 -33.98 -24.45 5.94
N THR A 775 -33.90 -25.26 4.88
CA THR A 775 -34.51 -24.95 3.58
C THR A 775 -36.02 -24.76 3.75
N GLY A 776 -36.56 -23.60 3.34
CA GLY A 776 -37.97 -23.30 3.53
C GLY A 776 -38.47 -22.11 2.73
N SER A 777 -39.72 -21.69 2.99
CA SER A 777 -40.45 -20.69 2.18
C SER A 777 -39.82 -19.30 2.17
N ARG A 778 -38.91 -18.97 3.10
CA ARG A 778 -38.13 -17.72 3.04
C ARG A 778 -37.38 -17.57 1.73
N LYS A 779 -36.91 -18.67 1.13
CA LYS A 779 -36.25 -18.64 -0.18
C LYS A 779 -37.13 -18.03 -1.27
N SER A 780 -38.45 -18.19 -1.15
CA SER A 780 -39.47 -17.81 -2.13
C SER A 780 -39.91 -16.35 -2.01
N TRP A 781 -39.65 -15.68 -0.88
CA TRP A 781 -40.02 -14.27 -0.68
C TRP A 781 -38.84 -13.34 -0.37
N ALA A 782 -37.62 -13.86 -0.18
CA ALA A 782 -36.43 -13.05 0.13
C ALA A 782 -36.13 -11.96 -0.93
N ALA A 783 -36.45 -12.21 -2.20
CA ALA A 783 -36.34 -11.21 -3.26
C ALA A 783 -37.33 -10.05 -3.08
N GLY A 784 -38.57 -10.35 -2.68
CA GLY A 784 -39.57 -9.32 -2.34
C GLY A 784 -39.10 -8.42 -1.18
N ASP A 785 -38.49 -9.00 -0.16
CA ASP A 785 -37.88 -8.25 0.95
C ASP A 785 -36.75 -7.32 0.46
N ALA A 786 -35.84 -7.84 -0.38
CA ALA A 786 -34.77 -7.05 -1.00
C ALA A 786 -35.31 -5.89 -1.86
N CYS A 787 -36.33 -6.12 -2.68
CA CYS A 787 -36.99 -5.07 -3.48
C CYS A 787 -37.64 -4.01 -2.59
N SER A 788 -38.33 -4.41 -1.53
CA SER A 788 -38.95 -3.50 -0.57
C SER A 788 -37.92 -2.61 0.12
N ARG A 789 -36.80 -3.19 0.56
CA ARG A 789 -35.67 -2.44 1.15
C ARG A 789 -35.07 -1.46 0.14
N ALA A 790 -34.84 -1.89 -1.10
CA ALA A 790 -34.29 -1.02 -2.14
C ALA A 790 -35.12 0.24 -2.37
N VAL A 791 -36.45 0.09 -2.50
CA VAL A 791 -37.36 1.24 -2.67
C VAL A 791 -37.35 2.15 -1.44
N ASN A 792 -37.37 1.57 -0.24
CA ASN A 792 -37.34 2.34 1.00
C ASN A 792 -36.04 3.17 1.14
N LEU A 793 -34.87 2.57 0.87
CA LEU A 793 -33.58 3.25 0.96
C LEU A 793 -33.48 4.41 -0.03
N ALA A 794 -33.91 4.22 -1.29
CA ALA A 794 -33.94 5.29 -2.28
C ALA A 794 -34.89 6.44 -1.86
N LEU A 795 -36.03 6.14 -1.25
CA LEU A 795 -36.96 7.15 -0.72
C LEU A 795 -36.41 7.90 0.50
N LEU A 796 -35.63 7.25 1.37
CA LEU A 796 -34.96 7.91 2.48
C LEU A 796 -33.87 8.89 1.99
N VAL A 797 -33.05 8.46 1.04
CA VAL A 797 -32.03 9.35 0.42
C VAL A 797 -32.68 10.50 -0.34
N LYS A 798 -33.82 10.27 -1.00
CA LYS A 798 -34.62 11.35 -1.60
C LYS A 798 -35.03 12.42 -0.60
N LYS A 799 -35.24 12.04 0.67
CA LYS A 799 -35.59 12.94 1.79
C LYS A 799 -34.35 13.58 2.46
N GLY A 800 -33.15 13.31 1.96
CA GLY A 800 -31.90 13.91 2.45
C GLY A 800 -31.06 13.00 3.35
N GLU A 801 -31.37 11.70 3.45
CA GLU A 801 -30.47 10.74 4.11
C GLU A 801 -29.13 10.69 3.38
N MET A 802 -28.02 10.69 4.13
CA MET A 802 -26.68 10.78 3.58
C MET A 802 -26.12 9.43 3.12
N GLY A 803 -25.12 9.43 2.23
CA GLY A 803 -24.36 8.23 1.89
C GLY A 803 -23.18 7.92 2.81
N LEU A 804 -22.60 6.74 2.62
CA LEU A 804 -21.42 6.25 3.32
C LEU A 804 -20.25 6.06 2.34
N PRO A 805 -19.31 7.03 2.25
CA PRO A 805 -18.26 7.03 1.23
C PRO A 805 -17.33 5.80 1.24
N SER A 806 -17.15 5.17 2.41
CA SER A 806 -16.26 4.04 2.62
C SER A 806 -17.00 2.73 2.87
N VAL A 807 -18.29 2.62 2.52
CA VAL A 807 -19.12 1.45 2.89
C VAL A 807 -18.53 0.10 2.49
N LEU A 808 -17.81 0.01 1.37
CA LEU A 808 -17.16 -1.22 0.95
C LEU A 808 -15.81 -1.43 1.65
N THR A 809 -15.03 -0.37 1.81
CA THR A 809 -13.59 -0.41 2.10
C THR A 809 -13.21 -0.04 3.53
N ALA A 810 -14.15 0.46 4.35
CA ALA A 810 -13.87 0.86 5.72
C ALA A 810 -13.28 -0.33 6.50
N LYS A 811 -12.09 -0.15 7.06
CA LYS A 811 -11.46 -1.21 7.85
C LYS A 811 -12.36 -1.57 9.05
N THR A 812 -12.53 -2.85 9.34
CA THR A 812 -13.36 -3.40 10.43
C THR A 812 -14.88 -3.28 10.23
N TRP A 813 -15.37 -2.26 9.52
CA TRP A 813 -16.79 -1.93 9.44
C TRP A 813 -17.38 -1.96 8.03
N GLY A 814 -16.52 -2.00 7.01
CA GLY A 814 -16.90 -2.03 5.62
C GLY A 814 -17.30 -3.43 5.16
N PHE A 815 -18.07 -3.50 4.08
CA PHE A 815 -18.60 -4.73 3.52
C PHE A 815 -17.52 -5.78 3.28
N TYR A 816 -16.37 -5.39 2.72
CA TYR A 816 -15.29 -6.33 2.42
C TYR A 816 -14.78 -7.01 3.67
N ASP A 817 -14.42 -6.24 4.70
CA ASP A 817 -13.88 -6.78 5.94
C ASP A 817 -14.91 -7.61 6.71
N VAL A 818 -16.14 -7.09 6.85
CA VAL A 818 -17.18 -7.68 7.71
C VAL A 818 -17.82 -8.90 7.04
N LEU A 819 -18.20 -8.78 5.77
CA LEU A 819 -19.09 -9.73 5.10
C LEU A 819 -18.43 -10.48 3.94
N PHE A 820 -17.25 -10.04 3.48
CA PHE A 820 -16.57 -10.63 2.32
C PHE A 820 -15.14 -11.10 2.60
N LYS A 821 -14.79 -11.32 3.89
CA LYS A 821 -13.49 -11.86 4.34
C LYS A 821 -12.28 -11.04 3.84
N GLY A 822 -12.44 -9.72 3.75
CA GLY A 822 -11.44 -8.77 3.24
C GLY A 822 -11.22 -8.84 1.73
N LYS A 823 -11.92 -9.72 0.99
CA LYS A 823 -11.78 -9.81 -0.47
C LYS A 823 -12.50 -8.63 -1.13
N GLN A 824 -11.86 -8.00 -2.11
CA GLN A 824 -12.51 -6.97 -2.94
C GLN A 824 -13.22 -7.62 -4.12
N PHE A 825 -14.22 -6.93 -4.68
CA PHE A 825 -14.93 -7.44 -5.85
C PHE A 825 -14.06 -7.38 -7.11
N GLU A 826 -14.18 -8.42 -7.92
CA GLU A 826 -13.55 -8.56 -9.23
C GLU A 826 -14.63 -8.45 -10.32
N PHE A 827 -14.28 -7.84 -11.46
CA PHE A 827 -15.19 -7.67 -12.59
C PHE A 827 -14.57 -8.27 -13.84
N GLN A 828 -15.38 -9.02 -14.60
CA GLN A 828 -14.93 -9.61 -15.86
C GLN A 828 -14.96 -8.60 -17.01
N GLN A 829 -15.85 -7.62 -16.94
CA GLN A 829 -16.08 -6.62 -17.99
C GLN A 829 -16.80 -5.39 -17.41
N LYS A 830 -16.84 -4.31 -18.19
CA LYS A 830 -17.60 -3.09 -17.84
C LYS A 830 -19.10 -3.33 -18.00
N TYR A 831 -19.92 -2.52 -17.31
CA TYR A 831 -21.37 -2.56 -17.47
C TYR A 831 -21.78 -2.18 -18.91
N GLY A 832 -22.63 -3.00 -19.52
CA GLY A 832 -23.23 -2.77 -20.83
C GLY A 832 -24.65 -3.36 -20.91
N SER A 833 -24.89 -4.28 -21.83
CA SER A 833 -26.15 -5.05 -21.93
C SER A 833 -25.94 -6.56 -21.98
N TYR A 834 -24.71 -7.01 -21.68
CA TYR A 834 -24.27 -8.39 -21.86
C TYR A 834 -25.11 -9.38 -21.07
N ILE A 835 -25.48 -9.07 -19.83
CA ILE A 835 -26.21 -10.02 -18.98
C ILE A 835 -27.59 -10.29 -19.59
N MET A 836 -28.32 -9.24 -19.96
CA MET A 836 -29.64 -9.41 -20.59
C MET A 836 -29.54 -10.17 -21.92
N GLU A 837 -28.52 -9.89 -22.74
CA GLU A 837 -28.32 -10.57 -24.03
C GLU A 837 -27.98 -12.06 -23.91
N ASN A 838 -27.59 -12.52 -22.72
CA ASN A 838 -27.17 -13.90 -22.47
C ASN A 838 -27.99 -14.60 -21.38
N ILE A 839 -29.01 -13.93 -20.82
CA ILE A 839 -29.85 -14.49 -19.75
C ILE A 839 -30.54 -15.79 -20.19
N LEU A 840 -30.73 -16.69 -19.23
CA LEU A 840 -31.36 -17.98 -19.47
C LEU A 840 -32.78 -18.01 -18.92
N PHE A 841 -33.66 -18.75 -19.59
CA PHE A 841 -35.05 -18.95 -19.17
C PHE A 841 -35.31 -20.37 -18.66
N LYS A 842 -36.09 -20.50 -17.58
CA LYS A 842 -36.69 -21.78 -17.19
C LYS A 842 -38.04 -21.92 -17.90
N ILE A 843 -38.06 -22.66 -19.00
CA ILE A 843 -39.26 -22.72 -19.86
C ILE A 843 -40.06 -23.99 -19.59
N SER A 844 -39.41 -25.15 -19.75
CA SER A 844 -40.12 -26.43 -19.78
C SER A 844 -40.43 -26.97 -18.39
N TYR A 845 -39.51 -26.77 -17.44
CA TYR A 845 -39.54 -27.47 -16.15
C TYR A 845 -39.39 -26.48 -14.98
N PRO A 846 -40.29 -26.51 -14.00
CA PRO A 846 -40.16 -25.76 -12.75
C PRO A 846 -39.15 -26.47 -11.85
N ALA A 847 -37.87 -26.36 -12.20
CA ALA A 847 -36.77 -27.07 -11.59
C ALA A 847 -35.62 -26.10 -11.31
N GLU A 848 -34.81 -26.39 -10.29
CA GLU A 848 -33.52 -25.75 -10.10
C GLU A 848 -32.71 -25.81 -11.41
N PHE A 849 -32.03 -24.70 -11.74
CA PHE A 849 -31.56 -24.48 -13.10
C PHE A 849 -30.55 -25.54 -13.56
N HIS A 850 -29.70 -26.05 -12.66
CA HIS A 850 -28.68 -27.05 -12.97
C HIS A 850 -29.28 -28.42 -13.38
N ALA A 851 -30.56 -28.68 -13.07
CA ALA A 851 -31.25 -29.92 -13.43
C ALA A 851 -31.96 -29.89 -14.79
N GLN A 852 -32.13 -28.71 -15.42
CA GLN A 852 -32.99 -28.55 -16.60
C GLN A 852 -32.67 -29.54 -17.74
N THR A 853 -31.39 -29.71 -18.08
CA THR A 853 -30.93 -30.64 -19.12
C THR A 853 -30.98 -32.10 -18.69
N ALA A 854 -30.85 -32.40 -17.39
CA ALA A 854 -31.05 -33.75 -16.85
C ALA A 854 -32.52 -34.19 -16.96
N VAL A 855 -33.46 -33.27 -16.69
CA VAL A 855 -34.91 -33.50 -16.86
C VAL A 855 -35.27 -33.72 -18.33
N GLU A 856 -34.65 -32.96 -19.24
CA GLU A 856 -34.82 -33.14 -20.69
C GLU A 856 -34.31 -34.49 -21.18
N ALA A 857 -33.13 -34.91 -20.70
CA ALA A 857 -32.58 -36.24 -20.96
C ALA A 857 -33.48 -37.35 -20.41
N ALA A 858 -34.03 -37.17 -19.21
CA ALA A 858 -34.96 -38.12 -18.57
C ALA A 858 -36.25 -38.30 -19.38
N HIS A 859 -36.81 -37.23 -19.98
CA HIS A 859 -37.95 -37.35 -20.89
C HIS A 859 -37.63 -38.15 -22.14
N THR A 860 -36.44 -37.94 -22.72
CA THR A 860 -35.99 -38.70 -23.89
C THR A 860 -35.86 -40.18 -23.55
N ILE A 861 -35.29 -40.51 -22.38
CA ILE A 861 -35.16 -41.88 -21.89
C ILE A 861 -36.53 -42.50 -21.61
N HIS A 862 -37.46 -41.77 -21.00
CA HIS A 862 -38.82 -42.25 -20.76
C HIS A 862 -39.52 -42.70 -22.06
N LYS A 863 -39.35 -41.94 -23.16
CA LYS A 863 -39.87 -42.33 -24.48
C LYS A 863 -39.20 -43.61 -24.99
N LYS A 864 -37.87 -43.72 -24.90
CA LYS A 864 -37.13 -44.93 -25.27
C LYS A 864 -37.56 -46.16 -24.46
N LEU A 865 -37.79 -46.02 -23.15
CA LEU A 865 -38.29 -47.11 -22.30
C LEU A 865 -39.66 -47.59 -22.79
N LYS A 866 -40.58 -46.66 -23.11
CA LYS A 866 -41.89 -46.99 -23.66
C LYS A 866 -41.80 -47.69 -25.02
N GLU A 867 -40.92 -47.25 -25.91
CA GLU A 867 -40.69 -47.89 -27.21
C GLU A 867 -40.17 -49.33 -27.06
N LEU A 868 -39.41 -49.61 -26.01
CA LEU A 868 -38.92 -50.95 -25.65
C LEU A 868 -39.93 -51.78 -24.84
N GLY A 869 -41.12 -51.25 -24.53
CA GLY A 869 -42.11 -51.91 -23.67
C GLY A 869 -41.66 -52.03 -22.21
N LYS A 870 -40.74 -51.19 -21.75
CA LYS A 870 -40.15 -51.15 -20.41
C LYS A 870 -40.71 -49.98 -19.59
N THR A 871 -40.53 -50.03 -18.28
CA THR A 871 -40.95 -49.00 -17.32
C THR A 871 -39.81 -48.59 -16.38
N SER A 872 -40.07 -47.67 -15.45
CA SER A 872 -39.10 -47.30 -14.39
C SER A 872 -38.68 -48.49 -13.52
N ASP A 873 -39.52 -49.52 -13.41
CA ASP A 873 -39.28 -50.67 -12.54
C ASP A 873 -38.18 -51.57 -13.12
N ASP A 874 -37.97 -51.51 -14.44
CA ASP A 874 -36.89 -52.21 -15.15
C ASP A 874 -35.52 -51.55 -14.96
N ILE A 875 -35.44 -50.38 -14.33
CA ILE A 875 -34.19 -49.65 -14.14
C ILE A 875 -33.41 -50.22 -12.95
N LYS A 876 -32.17 -50.62 -13.23
CA LYS A 876 -31.18 -51.05 -12.24
C LYS A 876 -30.42 -49.87 -11.65
N SER A 877 -29.93 -48.95 -12.50
CA SER A 877 -29.18 -47.77 -12.07
C SER A 877 -29.23 -46.65 -13.12
N VAL A 878 -29.15 -45.42 -12.65
CA VAL A 878 -29.02 -44.22 -13.48
C VAL A 878 -27.79 -43.44 -13.03
N ARG A 879 -26.83 -43.26 -13.93
CA ARG A 879 -25.67 -42.41 -13.70
C ARG A 879 -25.88 -41.07 -14.40
N ILE A 880 -25.71 -39.97 -13.66
CA ILE A 880 -25.78 -38.61 -14.20
C ILE A 880 -24.36 -38.02 -14.22
N ARG A 881 -23.79 -37.80 -15.41
CA ARG A 881 -22.61 -36.91 -15.55
C ARG A 881 -23.08 -35.47 -15.51
N THR A 882 -22.49 -34.64 -14.64
CA THR A 882 -22.91 -33.24 -14.44
C THR A 882 -21.76 -32.36 -13.96
N GLN A 883 -21.94 -31.04 -13.95
CA GLN A 883 -20.98 -30.08 -13.39
C GLN A 883 -20.88 -30.12 -11.86
N GLU A 884 -19.72 -29.74 -11.29
CA GLU A 884 -19.50 -29.63 -9.83
C GLU A 884 -20.58 -28.81 -9.12
N ALA A 885 -21.02 -27.71 -9.75
CA ALA A 885 -22.05 -26.85 -9.18
C ALA A 885 -23.36 -27.61 -8.93
N ALA A 886 -23.77 -28.50 -9.84
CA ALA A 886 -24.98 -29.31 -9.65
C ALA A 886 -24.82 -30.30 -8.49
N ILE A 887 -23.66 -30.96 -8.38
CA ILE A 887 -23.37 -31.89 -7.29
C ILE A 887 -23.44 -31.16 -5.94
N ARG A 888 -22.78 -30.00 -5.84
CA ARG A 888 -22.73 -29.22 -4.60
C ARG A 888 -24.10 -28.66 -4.18
N ILE A 889 -24.96 -28.31 -5.13
CA ILE A 889 -26.19 -27.55 -4.85
C ILE A 889 -27.42 -28.47 -4.75
N ILE A 890 -27.53 -29.48 -5.63
CA ILE A 890 -28.76 -30.26 -5.81
C ILE A 890 -28.60 -31.79 -5.81
N ASP A 891 -27.41 -32.35 -5.60
CA ASP A 891 -27.24 -33.80 -5.37
C ASP A 891 -27.54 -34.17 -3.91
N LYS A 892 -28.80 -33.96 -3.51
CA LYS A 892 -29.28 -34.26 -2.15
C LYS A 892 -29.63 -35.73 -1.99
N GLN A 893 -29.13 -36.33 -0.92
CA GLN A 893 -29.44 -37.70 -0.50
C GLN A 893 -30.28 -37.69 0.79
N GLY A 894 -31.14 -38.69 0.95
CA GLY A 894 -32.02 -38.81 2.12
C GLY A 894 -33.46 -38.31 1.91
N PRO A 895 -34.23 -38.16 3.01
CA PRO A 895 -35.64 -37.78 2.96
C PRO A 895 -35.84 -36.35 2.42
N LEU A 896 -36.99 -36.12 1.76
CA LEU A 896 -37.38 -34.82 1.21
C LEU A 896 -38.72 -34.39 1.81
N ASP A 897 -38.66 -33.45 2.76
CA ASP A 897 -39.79 -33.16 3.63
C ASP A 897 -40.78 -32.12 3.08
N ASN A 898 -40.36 -31.32 2.10
CA ASN A 898 -41.16 -30.22 1.58
C ASN A 898 -40.90 -29.96 0.09
N PHE A 899 -41.73 -29.09 -0.50
CA PHE A 899 -41.63 -28.66 -1.90
C PHE A 899 -40.21 -28.17 -2.26
N ALA A 900 -39.61 -27.34 -1.40
CA ALA A 900 -38.33 -26.71 -1.67
C ALA A 900 -37.17 -27.71 -1.67
N ASP A 901 -37.25 -28.78 -0.89
CA ASP A 901 -36.27 -29.87 -0.91
C ASP A 901 -36.33 -30.68 -2.20
N ARG A 902 -37.53 -30.95 -2.69
CA ARG A 902 -37.74 -31.72 -3.94
C ARG A 902 -37.29 -30.95 -5.18
N ASP A 903 -37.55 -29.65 -5.24
CA ASP A 903 -37.04 -28.74 -6.27
C ASP A 903 -35.50 -28.62 -6.25
N HIS A 904 -34.84 -28.91 -5.12
CA HIS A 904 -33.38 -28.90 -4.99
C HIS A 904 -32.77 -30.31 -4.88
N ALA A 905 -33.42 -31.31 -5.48
CA ALA A 905 -32.93 -32.69 -5.51
C ALA A 905 -32.94 -33.23 -6.96
N ILE A 906 -31.76 -33.28 -7.60
CA ILE A 906 -31.63 -33.72 -9.01
C ILE A 906 -32.12 -35.16 -9.21
N ASN A 907 -31.93 -36.03 -8.20
CA ASN A 907 -32.45 -37.39 -8.23
C ASN A 907 -33.99 -37.42 -8.28
N TYR A 908 -34.69 -36.55 -7.56
CA TYR A 908 -36.15 -36.42 -7.63
C TYR A 908 -36.58 -35.90 -9.00
N MET A 909 -35.95 -34.81 -9.45
CA MET A 909 -36.26 -34.17 -10.74
C MET A 909 -35.98 -35.08 -11.94
N VAL A 910 -35.10 -36.07 -11.82
CA VAL A 910 -34.86 -37.09 -12.85
C VAL A 910 -35.76 -38.31 -12.68
N ALA A 911 -36.01 -38.77 -11.46
CA ALA A 911 -36.89 -39.92 -11.19
C ALA A 911 -38.32 -39.67 -11.68
N PHE A 912 -38.86 -38.47 -11.42
CA PHE A 912 -40.25 -38.17 -11.72
C PHE A 912 -40.57 -38.22 -13.23
N PRO A 913 -39.79 -37.58 -14.14
CA PRO A 913 -39.95 -37.78 -15.58
C PRO A 913 -39.72 -39.20 -16.07
N LEU A 914 -38.80 -39.96 -15.47
CA LEU A 914 -38.59 -41.36 -15.87
C LEU A 914 -39.84 -42.22 -15.58
N ILE A 915 -40.56 -41.93 -14.51
CA ILE A 915 -41.79 -42.62 -14.14
C ILE A 915 -42.99 -42.12 -14.97
N TYR A 916 -43.22 -40.81 -15.01
CA TYR A 916 -44.47 -40.24 -15.52
C TYR A 916 -44.36 -39.54 -16.88
N GLY A 917 -43.15 -39.26 -17.37
CA GLY A 917 -42.93 -38.54 -18.62
C GLY A 917 -43.30 -37.06 -18.58
N ARG A 918 -43.34 -36.46 -17.38
CA ARG A 918 -43.60 -35.03 -17.15
C ARG A 918 -42.89 -34.52 -15.89
N LEU A 919 -42.83 -33.19 -15.73
CA LEU A 919 -42.47 -32.51 -14.47
C LEU A 919 -43.13 -31.11 -14.45
N THR A 920 -44.16 -30.93 -13.62
CA THR A 920 -44.90 -29.67 -13.43
C THR A 920 -44.79 -29.14 -12.01
N THR A 921 -45.34 -27.95 -11.73
CA THR A 921 -45.28 -27.33 -10.40
C THR A 921 -46.02 -28.16 -9.35
N GLU A 922 -47.12 -28.82 -9.72
CA GLU A 922 -47.90 -29.69 -8.83
C GLU A 922 -47.16 -30.98 -8.43
N ASP A 923 -46.19 -31.41 -9.24
CA ASP A 923 -45.45 -32.66 -9.04
C ASP A 923 -44.46 -32.60 -7.85
N TYR A 924 -44.28 -31.43 -7.22
CA TYR A 924 -43.46 -31.24 -6.01
C TYR A 924 -44.27 -31.21 -4.71
N THR A 925 -45.61 -31.32 -4.78
CA THR A 925 -46.47 -31.34 -3.59
C THR A 925 -46.31 -32.64 -2.79
N ASP A 926 -46.62 -32.62 -1.49
CA ASP A 926 -46.54 -33.83 -0.64
C ASP A 926 -47.41 -34.96 -1.18
N LYS A 927 -48.55 -34.62 -1.80
CA LYS A 927 -49.44 -35.58 -2.45
C LYS A 927 -48.77 -36.28 -3.64
N ALA A 928 -48.01 -35.56 -4.46
CA ALA A 928 -47.32 -36.13 -5.61
C ALA A 928 -46.11 -36.97 -5.20
N ALA A 929 -45.39 -36.54 -4.16
CA ALA A 929 -44.20 -37.22 -3.65
C ALA A 929 -44.50 -38.52 -2.86
N ALA A 930 -45.78 -38.82 -2.58
CA ALA A 930 -46.18 -40.00 -1.81
C ALA A 930 -46.08 -41.34 -2.57
N ASP A 931 -45.78 -41.34 -3.88
CA ASP A 931 -45.59 -42.56 -4.66
C ASP A 931 -44.22 -43.21 -4.31
N PRO A 932 -44.20 -44.43 -3.74
CA PRO A 932 -42.97 -45.06 -3.26
C PRO A 932 -41.96 -45.35 -4.38
N ARG A 933 -42.41 -45.48 -5.63
CA ARG A 933 -41.52 -45.71 -6.79
C ARG A 933 -40.53 -44.56 -7.00
N ILE A 934 -40.88 -43.36 -6.57
CA ILE A 934 -40.01 -42.18 -6.68
C ILE A 934 -38.77 -42.39 -5.81
N ASP A 935 -38.95 -42.74 -4.53
CA ASP A 935 -37.83 -42.92 -3.60
C ASP A 935 -37.02 -44.18 -3.93
N GLU A 936 -37.68 -45.26 -4.39
CA GLU A 936 -36.98 -46.45 -4.89
C GLU A 936 -36.09 -46.15 -6.10
N LEU A 937 -36.56 -45.33 -7.04
CA LEU A 937 -35.77 -44.94 -8.20
C LEU A 937 -34.68 -43.93 -7.83
N ARG A 938 -34.95 -42.98 -6.92
CA ARG A 938 -33.95 -42.04 -6.40
C ARG A 938 -32.75 -42.75 -5.79
N ALA A 939 -32.99 -43.83 -5.04
CA ALA A 939 -31.93 -44.64 -4.46
C ALA A 939 -31.00 -45.30 -5.51
N LYS A 940 -31.43 -45.37 -6.78
CA LYS A 940 -30.67 -45.91 -7.92
C LYS A 940 -30.02 -44.83 -8.78
N ILE A 941 -30.26 -43.55 -8.49
CA ILE A 941 -29.72 -42.39 -9.22
C ILE A 941 -28.53 -41.80 -8.47
N PHE A 942 -27.40 -41.65 -9.15
CA PHE A 942 -26.21 -41.01 -8.58
C PHE A 942 -25.52 -40.08 -9.59
N CYS A 943 -24.91 -39.01 -9.07
CA CYS A 943 -24.17 -38.04 -9.87
C CYS A 943 -22.66 -38.31 -9.87
N VAL A 944 -22.01 -38.03 -10.98
CA VAL A 944 -20.55 -37.99 -11.11
C VAL A 944 -20.13 -36.71 -11.80
N GLU A 945 -19.03 -36.10 -11.34
CA GLU A 945 -18.54 -34.87 -11.94
C GLU A 945 -17.97 -35.15 -13.35
N ASP A 946 -18.39 -34.36 -14.32
CA ASP A 946 -17.71 -34.23 -15.60
C ASP A 946 -16.93 -32.91 -15.65
N LYS A 947 -15.61 -33.02 -15.73
CA LYS A 947 -14.71 -31.86 -15.73
C LYS A 947 -14.92 -30.94 -16.93
N ARG A 948 -15.38 -31.45 -18.08
CA ARG A 948 -15.72 -30.63 -19.23
C ARG A 948 -16.94 -29.77 -18.88
N PHE A 949 -18.01 -30.36 -18.35
CA PHE A 949 -19.20 -29.60 -17.95
C PHE A 949 -18.88 -28.56 -16.87
N SER A 950 -18.05 -28.91 -15.88
CA SER A 950 -17.56 -27.95 -14.87
C SER A 950 -16.82 -26.76 -15.50
N ALA A 951 -15.98 -26.99 -16.51
CA ALA A 951 -15.24 -25.91 -17.18
C ALA A 951 -16.16 -25.03 -18.05
N GLU A 952 -17.04 -25.65 -18.83
CA GLU A 952 -17.92 -24.96 -19.77
C GLU A 952 -19.04 -24.16 -19.08
N TYR A 953 -19.41 -24.55 -17.85
CA TYR A 953 -20.31 -23.79 -16.97
C TYR A 953 -19.78 -22.37 -16.69
N HIS A 954 -18.47 -22.21 -16.56
CA HIS A 954 -17.82 -20.92 -16.29
C HIS A 954 -17.34 -20.19 -17.55
N ALA A 955 -17.23 -20.89 -18.69
CA ALA A 955 -16.73 -20.33 -19.94
C ALA A 955 -17.69 -19.24 -20.49
N PRO A 956 -17.26 -17.97 -20.64
CA PRO A 956 -18.13 -16.85 -21.03
C PRO A 956 -18.84 -16.99 -22.37
N ASP A 957 -18.26 -17.75 -23.30
CA ASP A 957 -18.80 -18.03 -24.63
C ASP A 957 -19.76 -19.24 -24.64
N LYS A 958 -19.72 -20.08 -23.60
CA LYS A 958 -20.56 -21.28 -23.48
C LYS A 958 -21.67 -21.11 -22.46
N ARG A 959 -21.32 -20.97 -21.18
CA ARG A 959 -22.26 -20.97 -20.04
C ARG A 959 -23.24 -22.15 -20.10
N SER A 960 -22.71 -23.35 -20.39
CA SER A 960 -23.53 -24.56 -20.50
C SER A 960 -23.88 -25.16 -19.14
N ILE A 961 -24.95 -25.96 -19.08
CA ILE A 961 -25.32 -26.76 -17.91
C ILE A 961 -25.47 -28.21 -18.37
N GLY A 962 -24.39 -28.80 -18.86
CA GLY A 962 -24.41 -30.12 -19.46
C GLY A 962 -24.79 -31.22 -18.47
N ASN A 963 -25.74 -32.07 -18.85
CA ASN A 963 -26.03 -33.31 -18.14
C ASN A 963 -26.09 -34.48 -19.13
N ALA A 964 -25.56 -35.63 -18.72
CA ALA A 964 -25.67 -36.86 -19.50
C ALA A 964 -26.16 -38.02 -18.63
N LEU A 965 -27.22 -38.70 -19.07
CA LEU A 965 -27.85 -39.79 -18.33
C LEU A 965 -27.53 -41.14 -19.00
N LEU A 966 -26.92 -42.04 -18.23
CA LEU A 966 -26.73 -43.44 -18.61
C LEU A 966 -27.64 -44.33 -17.77
N VAL A 967 -28.51 -45.11 -18.43
CA VAL A 967 -29.45 -46.03 -17.77
C VAL A 967 -29.05 -47.47 -18.02
N THR A 968 -28.93 -48.24 -16.94
CA THR A 968 -28.74 -49.69 -16.97
C THR A 968 -30.02 -50.37 -16.50
N LEU A 969 -30.50 -51.35 -17.25
CA LEU A 969 -31.69 -52.13 -16.94
C LEU A 969 -31.36 -53.38 -16.11
N ASN A 970 -32.38 -53.98 -15.48
CA ASN A 970 -32.25 -55.17 -14.64
C ASN A 970 -31.75 -56.40 -15.44
N ASP A 971 -32.03 -56.47 -16.74
CA ASP A 971 -31.57 -57.55 -17.64
C ASP A 971 -30.11 -57.37 -18.12
N GLY A 972 -29.42 -56.32 -17.67
CA GLY A 972 -28.04 -56.01 -18.03
C GLY A 972 -27.90 -55.10 -19.26
N THR A 973 -29.01 -54.79 -19.95
CA THR A 973 -28.99 -53.84 -21.09
C THR A 973 -28.57 -52.45 -20.62
N VAL A 974 -27.66 -51.81 -21.34
CA VAL A 974 -27.27 -50.41 -21.13
C VAL A 974 -27.81 -49.61 -22.30
N LEU A 975 -28.66 -48.61 -22.02
CA LEU A 975 -29.19 -47.71 -23.04
C LEU A 975 -28.12 -46.70 -23.47
N ASP A 976 -28.20 -46.20 -24.71
CA ASP A 976 -27.33 -45.11 -25.17
C ASP A 976 -27.42 -43.90 -24.23
N GLU A 977 -26.26 -43.37 -23.86
CA GLU A 977 -26.18 -42.19 -22.99
C GLU A 977 -26.84 -40.98 -23.67
N VAL A 978 -27.77 -40.33 -22.99
CA VAL A 978 -28.46 -39.14 -23.49
C VAL A 978 -27.81 -37.92 -22.89
N GLU A 979 -27.00 -37.22 -23.70
CA GLU A 979 -26.33 -35.96 -23.34
C GLU A 979 -27.13 -34.76 -23.85
N VAL A 980 -27.40 -33.80 -22.96
CA VAL A 980 -28.02 -32.51 -23.30
C VAL A 980 -27.13 -31.40 -22.72
N GLU A 981 -26.50 -30.62 -23.60
CA GLU A 981 -25.54 -29.58 -23.22
C GLU A 981 -26.21 -28.23 -22.86
N TYR A 982 -27.16 -27.79 -23.69
CA TYR A 982 -27.84 -26.50 -23.54
C TYR A 982 -29.34 -26.71 -23.32
N PRO A 983 -29.93 -26.14 -22.25
CA PRO A 983 -31.38 -26.22 -22.03
C PRO A 983 -32.10 -25.39 -23.10
N VAL A 984 -33.37 -25.70 -23.36
CA VAL A 984 -34.17 -24.99 -24.36
C VAL A 984 -34.29 -23.48 -24.13
N GLY A 985 -34.17 -23.03 -22.87
CA GLY A 985 -34.16 -21.59 -22.53
C GLY A 985 -32.81 -20.90 -22.65
N HIS A 986 -31.78 -21.59 -23.11
CA HIS A 986 -30.46 -21.01 -23.38
C HIS A 986 -30.48 -20.10 -24.61
N LYS A 987 -29.62 -19.06 -24.64
CA LYS A 987 -29.48 -18.15 -25.79
C LYS A 987 -29.31 -18.90 -27.12
N ARG A 988 -28.47 -19.94 -27.14
CA ARG A 988 -28.21 -20.79 -28.32
C ARG A 988 -29.44 -21.52 -28.86
N ARG A 989 -30.45 -21.77 -28.01
CA ARG A 989 -31.73 -22.41 -28.39
C ARG A 989 -32.90 -21.44 -28.35
N ARG A 990 -32.65 -20.11 -28.36
CA ARG A 990 -33.70 -19.09 -28.18
C ARG A 990 -34.83 -19.19 -29.22
N ALA A 991 -34.51 -19.55 -30.46
CA ALA A 991 -35.53 -19.75 -31.51
C ALA A 991 -36.50 -20.90 -31.19
N GLU A 992 -36.01 -21.96 -30.55
CA GLU A 992 -36.83 -23.10 -30.08
C GLU A 992 -37.58 -22.74 -28.78
N GLY A 993 -36.92 -22.00 -27.88
CA GLY A 993 -37.47 -21.64 -26.58
C GLY A 993 -38.57 -20.57 -26.62
N THR A 994 -38.47 -19.55 -27.49
CA THR A 994 -39.42 -18.41 -27.48
C THR A 994 -40.88 -18.84 -27.65
N PRO A 995 -41.26 -19.72 -28.61
CA PRO A 995 -42.63 -20.21 -28.72
C PRO A 995 -43.12 -20.94 -27.46
N LEU A 996 -42.24 -21.72 -26.83
CA LEU A 996 -42.54 -22.46 -25.60
C LEU A 996 -42.71 -21.52 -24.39
N LEU A 997 -41.91 -20.44 -24.31
CA LEU A 997 -42.05 -19.40 -23.29
C LEU A 997 -43.40 -18.67 -23.44
N VAL A 998 -43.80 -18.33 -24.67
CA VAL A 998 -45.12 -17.72 -24.91
C VAL A 998 -46.25 -18.70 -24.57
N ALA A 999 -46.10 -19.99 -24.87
CA ALA A 999 -47.07 -21.01 -24.47
C ALA A 999 -47.15 -21.16 -22.94
N LYS A 1000 -46.00 -21.12 -22.24
CA LYS A 1000 -45.94 -21.08 -20.77
C LYS A 1000 -46.67 -19.86 -20.23
N PHE A 1001 -46.41 -18.66 -20.75
CA PHE A 1001 -47.10 -17.44 -20.35
C PHE A 1001 -48.62 -17.56 -20.52
N LYS A 1002 -49.10 -18.07 -21.65
CA LYS A 1002 -50.53 -18.36 -21.90
C LYS A 1002 -51.13 -19.29 -20.84
N ARG A 1003 -50.43 -20.37 -20.49
CA ARG A 1003 -50.88 -21.30 -19.43
C ARG A 1003 -50.97 -20.63 -18.06
N HIS A 1004 -50.03 -19.73 -17.74
CA HIS A 1004 -49.98 -19.09 -16.42
C HIS A 1004 -51.01 -17.96 -16.25
N ILE A 1005 -51.44 -17.30 -17.33
CA ILE A 1005 -52.51 -16.28 -17.24
C ILE A 1005 -53.91 -16.90 -17.19
N ALA A 1006 -54.10 -18.09 -17.78
CA ALA A 1006 -55.42 -18.71 -17.95
C ALA A 1006 -56.21 -18.94 -16.64
N PRO A 1007 -55.60 -19.32 -15.51
CA PRO A 1007 -56.33 -19.50 -14.25
C PRO A 1007 -56.81 -18.19 -13.60
N HIS A 1008 -56.35 -17.02 -14.10
CA HIS A 1008 -56.56 -15.73 -13.44
C HIS A 1008 -57.53 -14.82 -14.18
N PHE A 1009 -57.70 -15.01 -15.49
CA PHE A 1009 -58.47 -14.13 -16.37
C PHE A 1009 -59.31 -14.95 -17.34
N ASP A 1010 -60.47 -14.43 -17.75
CA ASP A 1010 -61.29 -15.06 -18.79
C ASP A 1010 -60.62 -15.00 -20.19
N GLU A 1011 -61.14 -15.75 -21.16
CA GLU A 1011 -60.53 -15.85 -22.50
C GLU A 1011 -60.47 -14.50 -23.25
N ALA A 1012 -61.44 -13.61 -23.03
CA ALA A 1012 -61.48 -12.30 -23.67
C ALA A 1012 -60.35 -11.40 -23.13
N HIS A 1013 -60.19 -11.36 -21.82
CA HIS A 1013 -59.14 -10.61 -21.14
C HIS A 1013 -57.75 -11.22 -21.44
N GLN A 1014 -57.63 -12.55 -21.46
CA GLN A 1014 -56.40 -13.22 -21.92
C GLN A 1014 -56.01 -12.79 -23.34
N SER A 1015 -56.96 -12.73 -24.27
CA SER A 1015 -56.72 -12.28 -25.64
C SER A 1015 -56.23 -10.83 -25.71
N GLN A 1016 -56.78 -9.95 -24.86
CA GLN A 1016 -56.33 -8.57 -24.73
C GLN A 1016 -54.88 -8.48 -24.23
N ILE A 1017 -54.55 -9.22 -23.16
CA ILE A 1017 -53.18 -9.31 -22.63
C ILE A 1017 -52.22 -9.79 -23.72
N LEU A 1018 -52.55 -10.89 -24.38
CA LEU A 1018 -51.68 -11.51 -25.40
C LEU A 1018 -51.45 -10.57 -26.58
N LYS A 1019 -52.50 -9.89 -27.06
CA LYS A 1019 -52.38 -8.88 -28.10
C LYS A 1019 -51.44 -7.76 -27.67
N ALA A 1020 -51.62 -7.21 -26.47
CA ALA A 1020 -50.81 -6.12 -25.95
C ALA A 1020 -49.31 -6.49 -25.84
N VAL A 1021 -48.99 -7.69 -25.36
CA VAL A 1021 -47.58 -8.09 -25.17
C VAL A 1021 -46.91 -8.64 -26.43
N SER A 1022 -47.69 -9.03 -27.44
CA SER A 1022 -47.20 -9.61 -28.69
C SER A 1022 -46.62 -8.60 -29.68
N ASP A 1023 -46.99 -7.32 -29.57
CA ASP A 1023 -46.48 -6.21 -30.40
C ASP A 1023 -45.42 -5.41 -29.62
N PRO A 1024 -44.11 -5.60 -29.89
CA PRO A 1024 -43.05 -4.92 -29.15
C PRO A 1024 -43.10 -3.39 -29.26
N ALA A 1025 -43.52 -2.86 -30.40
CA ALA A 1025 -43.55 -1.42 -30.66
C ALA A 1025 -44.72 -0.75 -29.94
N ALA A 1026 -45.90 -1.36 -29.95
CA ALA A 1026 -47.06 -0.88 -29.20
C ALA A 1026 -46.84 -1.02 -27.69
N LEU A 1027 -46.31 -2.16 -27.24
CA LEU A 1027 -46.03 -2.41 -25.83
C LEU A 1027 -45.06 -1.36 -25.28
N SER A 1028 -43.95 -1.11 -25.97
CA SER A 1028 -42.92 -0.16 -25.53
C SER A 1028 -43.46 1.26 -25.29
N LYS A 1029 -44.51 1.67 -26.02
CA LYS A 1029 -45.14 3.00 -25.91
C LYS A 1029 -46.28 3.05 -24.89
N MET A 1030 -46.74 1.91 -24.40
CA MET A 1030 -47.84 1.83 -23.43
C MET A 1030 -47.40 2.46 -22.10
N SER A 1031 -48.27 3.26 -21.50
CA SER A 1031 -48.06 3.81 -20.15
C SER A 1031 -48.02 2.68 -19.13
N VAL A 1032 -47.13 2.77 -18.13
CA VAL A 1032 -46.93 1.70 -17.15
C VAL A 1032 -48.20 1.39 -16.35
N ASP A 1033 -48.98 2.40 -15.95
CA ASP A 1033 -50.24 2.21 -15.23
C ASP A 1033 -51.25 1.38 -16.02
N LYS A 1034 -51.36 1.64 -17.34
CA LYS A 1034 -52.22 0.89 -18.26
C LYS A 1034 -51.74 -0.53 -18.48
N PHE A 1035 -50.42 -0.71 -18.56
CA PHE A 1035 -49.83 -2.04 -18.63
C PHE A 1035 -50.13 -2.86 -17.38
N THR A 1036 -49.91 -2.29 -16.19
CA THR A 1036 -50.22 -2.97 -14.92
C THR A 1036 -51.71 -3.29 -14.81
N ASP A 1037 -52.60 -2.37 -15.21
CA ASP A 1037 -54.06 -2.56 -15.18
C ASP A 1037 -54.52 -3.78 -16.04
N LEU A 1038 -53.74 -4.20 -17.05
CA LEU A 1038 -54.04 -5.44 -17.80
C LEU A 1038 -53.97 -6.70 -16.94
N PHE A 1039 -53.26 -6.66 -15.81
CA PHE A 1039 -53.02 -7.82 -14.97
C PHE A 1039 -53.70 -7.73 -13.60
N VAL A 1040 -54.59 -6.77 -13.36
CA VAL A 1040 -55.27 -6.62 -12.07
C VAL A 1040 -56.65 -7.28 -12.14
N LYS A 1041 -57.08 -7.93 -11.05
CA LYS A 1041 -58.46 -8.45 -10.97
C LYS A 1041 -59.42 -7.32 -10.63
N ALA A 1042 -60.56 -7.30 -11.32
CA ALA A 1042 -61.64 -6.34 -11.06
C ALA A 1042 -62.17 -6.43 -9.62
#